data_AF-A0A7H9HZN4-F1
#
_entry.id   AF-A0A7H9HZN4-F1
#
_cell.length_a   1.000
_cell.length_b   1.000
_cell.length_c   1.000
_cell.angle_alpha   90.00
_cell.angle_beta   90.00
_cell.angle_gamma   90.00
#
_symmetry.space_group_name_H-M   'P 1'
#
loop_
_entity.id
_entity.type
_entity.pdbx_description
1 polymer ?
#
loop_
_entity_poly.entity_id
_entity_poly.type
_entity_poly.pdbx_seq_one_letter_code
_entity_poly.pdbx_strand_id
1 'polypeptide(L)'
;MEKLETLVQTCVDFVLPSFKQLAQRTDNILNEPLEESSFTTEILELKWPGIQNGEISGTNLDAFIVLVATRAISDTLIVENDQDESVLKNAIQVAAVILDFCFHSRKYRRNPATWSNAYFGLFSSVVDTLSWPRGLLEFWPYAESRIEWFKMCNSVEAVPFGTSNLVSYKQPLYDKLRYWNDLLTTVQNNSYLNTPLHYEMKFKLEKFLSELLPIFEESNFNRSAMFSTKLSSGNPWNKTINSNTRTDSSSENIFATDFNYVYSNLITNPLEFIYKPLEFKIDLDKTLNALLDAILDLEEDFHKQINISRKTVASINEKLNYAFPPDFEMTEFKVPNYIANSEKLNRERQTYWAGFIELRLSLSSLLQPTTFDISVAHPPTLYDQMMEPENDYFRKQFILQICFTMNLIRQIVTSSDVENYYKSCYQKERPSRSIKFDSLNEANHKKTVSLCDQILNNRINKFYRQRDPFFASIIEKLLNADEEFMKSKMDGFKSFHSFVIPQGAIQGHEIDFSFKKFGFVPLGNKSINNVWKIKIGLDQIQKCPNNAKDLFEELRSKLSSNDEQARSRDIIKDWQTLRRLRPQYLFEFKKVDEETGISGLFNEPPIIDNISKKRQAINSMLERLKEPHLRKLEAARKFNAERLKRKREQEAEHENVTVKQRKLDESELGQTDPTQEETENSRKSVEQTPELQDDQAHLNDGQIPKDGNEQTDVKEGSDVAKLSDKPSSVTESPKEQST
;
A
#
# COMPACT_ATOMS: atom_id res chain seq x y z
N MET A 1 -31.96 65.43 -1.00
CA MET A 1 -30.66 64.73 -0.94
C MET A 1 -29.82 65.27 0.20
N GLU A 2 -29.64 66.58 0.33
CA GLU A 2 -28.89 67.21 1.44
C GLU A 2 -29.24 66.68 2.86
N LYS A 3 -30.53 66.54 3.21
CA LYS A 3 -30.94 66.00 4.53
C LYS A 3 -30.45 64.57 4.79
N LEU A 4 -30.44 63.72 3.76
CA LEU A 4 -29.99 62.32 3.90
C LEU A 4 -28.47 62.27 4.05
N GLU A 5 -27.74 63.10 3.30
CA GLU A 5 -26.28 63.21 3.41
C GLU A 5 -25.85 63.71 4.79
N THR A 6 -26.51 64.74 5.33
CA THR A 6 -26.24 65.22 6.69
C THR A 6 -26.50 64.13 7.74
N LEU A 7 -27.56 63.33 7.55
CA LEU A 7 -27.91 62.24 8.46
C LEU A 7 -26.90 61.09 8.40
N VAL A 8 -26.46 60.71 7.18
CA VAL A 8 -25.39 59.72 6.98
C VAL A 8 -24.10 60.19 7.64
N GLN A 9 -23.68 61.43 7.39
CA GLN A 9 -22.47 61.98 7.98
C GLN A 9 -22.54 62.00 9.51
N THR A 10 -23.68 62.41 10.09
CA THR A 10 -23.90 62.39 11.54
C THR A 10 -23.73 60.98 12.12
N CYS A 11 -24.19 59.94 11.41
CA CYS A 11 -24.02 58.56 11.84
C CYS A 11 -22.58 58.07 11.66
N VAL A 12 -21.90 58.46 10.57
CA VAL A 12 -20.47 58.16 10.35
C VAL A 12 -19.62 58.77 11.45
N ASP A 13 -19.84 60.05 11.76
CA ASP A 13 -19.12 60.79 12.81
C ASP A 13 -19.33 60.17 14.21
N PHE A 14 -20.47 59.50 14.42
CA PHE A 14 -20.76 58.76 15.65
C PHE A 14 -20.03 57.40 15.72
N VAL A 15 -20.08 56.58 14.66
CA VAL A 15 -19.54 55.20 14.70
C VAL A 15 -18.04 55.10 14.41
N LEU A 16 -17.52 55.95 13.52
CA LEU A 16 -16.14 55.87 13.04
C LEU A 16 -15.08 56.05 14.14
N PRO A 17 -15.24 56.95 15.14
CA PRO A 17 -14.29 57.05 16.24
C PRO A 17 -14.15 55.75 17.03
N SER A 18 -15.26 55.04 17.28
CA SER A 18 -15.23 53.74 17.96
C SER A 18 -14.56 52.67 17.11
N PHE A 19 -14.79 52.63 15.80
CA PHE A 19 -14.11 51.69 14.92
C PHE A 19 -12.60 51.96 14.82
N LYS A 20 -12.19 53.23 14.74
CA LYS A 20 -10.77 53.62 14.79
C LYS A 20 -10.10 53.20 16.10
N GLN A 21 -10.78 53.37 17.22
CA GLN A 21 -10.26 52.95 18.53
C GLN A 21 -10.09 51.43 18.62
N LEU A 22 -11.03 50.65 18.06
CA LEU A 22 -10.92 49.19 18.02
C LEU A 22 -9.76 48.74 17.14
N ALA A 23 -9.64 49.31 15.93
CA ALA A 23 -8.55 49.01 15.01
C ALA A 23 -7.16 49.24 15.66
N GLN A 24 -7.01 50.33 16.42
CA GLN A 24 -5.75 50.66 17.12
C GLN A 24 -5.44 49.75 18.32
N ARG A 25 -6.45 49.12 18.92
CA ARG A 25 -6.28 48.25 20.09
C ARG A 25 -5.99 46.80 19.72
N THR A 26 -6.28 46.40 18.48
CA THR A 26 -6.21 45.01 18.04
C THR A 26 -5.07 44.83 17.05
N ASP A 27 -3.94 44.33 17.53
CA ASP A 27 -2.74 44.13 16.71
C ASP A 27 -2.95 43.12 15.56
N ASN A 28 -3.87 42.16 15.72
CA ASN A 28 -4.03 41.02 14.82
C ASN A 28 -5.39 40.93 14.08
N ILE A 29 -6.12 42.04 13.96
CA ILE A 29 -7.49 42.02 13.42
C ILE A 29 -7.61 41.41 12.01
N LEU A 30 -6.58 41.53 11.17
CA LEU A 30 -6.60 40.93 9.83
C LEU A 30 -6.56 39.41 9.86
N ASN A 31 -5.94 38.81 10.88
CA ASN A 31 -5.82 37.35 10.97
C ASN A 31 -6.89 36.72 11.87
N GLU A 32 -7.46 37.48 12.80
CA GLU A 32 -8.39 36.96 13.81
C GLU A 32 -9.70 37.77 13.86
N PRO A 33 -10.89 37.11 13.87
CA PRO A 33 -12.18 37.76 14.00
C PRO A 33 -12.33 38.50 15.32
N LEU A 34 -12.85 39.73 15.29
CA LEU A 34 -13.30 40.40 16.50
C LEU A 34 -14.46 39.63 17.12
N GLU A 35 -14.50 39.54 18.44
CA GLU A 35 -15.64 39.00 19.16
C GLU A 35 -16.80 40.01 19.19
N GLU A 36 -18.04 39.50 19.28
CA GLU A 36 -19.25 40.33 19.46
C GLU A 36 -19.12 41.25 20.69
N SER A 37 -18.44 40.78 21.74
CA SER A 37 -18.14 41.51 22.98
C SER A 37 -17.26 42.75 22.80
N SER A 38 -16.54 42.86 21.68
CA SER A 38 -15.64 43.99 21.40
C SER A 38 -16.40 45.27 21.02
N PHE A 39 -17.63 45.13 20.52
CA PHE A 39 -18.46 46.25 20.12
C PHE A 39 -19.37 46.69 21.28
N THR A 40 -19.58 48.00 21.43
CA THR A 40 -20.54 48.49 22.40
C THR A 40 -21.96 48.10 21.97
N THR A 41 -22.82 47.81 22.95
CA THR A 41 -24.22 47.43 22.70
C THR A 41 -24.97 48.51 21.92
N GLU A 42 -24.66 49.79 22.16
CA GLU A 42 -25.24 50.91 21.41
C GLU A 42 -24.93 50.85 19.90
N ILE A 43 -23.71 50.45 19.54
CA ILE A 43 -23.31 50.32 18.13
C ILE A 43 -23.98 49.10 17.50
N LEU A 44 -23.95 47.94 18.17
CA LEU A 44 -24.53 46.68 17.65
C LEU A 44 -26.05 46.72 17.51
N GLU A 45 -26.75 47.30 18.49
CA GLU A 45 -28.22 47.41 18.50
C GLU A 45 -28.73 48.58 17.65
N LEU A 46 -27.84 49.23 16.87
CA LEU A 46 -28.19 50.28 15.91
C LEU A 46 -28.84 51.50 16.57
N LYS A 47 -28.46 51.79 17.81
CA LYS A 47 -28.95 52.89 18.65
C LYS A 47 -28.26 54.23 18.29
N TRP A 48 -28.26 54.58 17.01
CA TRP A 48 -27.50 55.72 16.49
C TRP A 48 -28.34 57.02 16.48
N PRO A 49 -27.72 58.21 16.59
CA PRO A 49 -28.42 59.49 16.73
C PRO A 49 -29.47 59.78 15.64
N GLY A 50 -29.26 59.33 14.39
CA GLY A 50 -30.22 59.51 13.29
C GLY A 50 -31.31 58.43 13.19
N ILE A 51 -31.07 57.26 13.79
CA ILE A 51 -31.99 56.11 13.76
C ILE A 51 -32.97 56.20 14.94
N GLN A 52 -32.46 56.55 16.13
CA GLN A 52 -33.26 56.68 17.35
C GLN A 52 -34.31 57.79 17.26
N ASN A 53 -34.00 58.88 16.56
CA ASN A 53 -34.90 60.02 16.39
C ASN A 53 -36.08 59.72 15.44
N GLY A 54 -36.16 58.51 14.87
CA GLY A 54 -37.26 58.08 14.01
C GLY A 54 -37.24 58.72 12.61
N GLU A 55 -36.15 59.37 12.23
CA GLU A 55 -36.01 60.08 10.94
C GLU A 55 -35.95 59.11 9.74
N ILE A 56 -35.66 57.83 9.99
CA ILE A 56 -35.62 56.77 8.99
C ILE A 56 -36.73 55.77 9.27
N SER A 57 -37.59 55.57 8.26
CA SER A 57 -38.59 54.52 8.28
C SER A 57 -37.93 53.15 8.41
N GLY A 58 -38.50 52.26 9.24
CA GLY A 58 -37.96 50.92 9.41
C GLY A 58 -37.81 50.12 8.10
N THR A 59 -38.49 50.47 7.00
CA THR A 59 -38.39 49.76 5.71
C THR A 59 -37.07 49.99 4.99
N ASN A 60 -36.37 51.09 5.29
CA ASN A 60 -35.10 51.45 4.65
C ASN A 60 -33.90 51.36 5.61
N LEU A 61 -34.12 50.87 6.84
CA LEU A 61 -33.10 50.81 7.89
C LEU A 61 -31.85 50.02 7.46
N ASP A 62 -32.04 48.80 6.95
CA ASP A 62 -30.93 47.93 6.56
C ASP A 62 -30.09 48.55 5.43
N ALA A 63 -30.74 49.18 4.45
CA ALA A 63 -30.07 49.89 3.35
C ALA A 63 -29.32 51.14 3.84
N PHE A 64 -29.89 51.87 4.79
CA PHE A 64 -29.24 53.05 5.39
C PHE A 64 -27.99 52.68 6.18
N ILE A 65 -28.02 51.59 6.96
CA ILE A 65 -26.84 51.10 7.71
C ILE A 65 -25.71 50.73 6.75
N VAL A 66 -26.04 50.06 5.63
CA VAL A 66 -25.06 49.74 4.59
C VAL A 66 -24.48 51.00 3.97
N LEU A 67 -25.30 52.02 3.72
CA LEU A 67 -24.84 53.30 3.19
C LEU A 67 -23.87 54.01 4.15
N VAL A 68 -24.18 54.04 5.44
CA VAL A 68 -23.29 54.61 6.49
C VAL A 68 -21.97 53.82 6.55
N ALA A 69 -22.02 52.49 6.59
CA ALA A 69 -20.81 51.66 6.63
C ALA A 69 -19.95 51.81 5.36
N THR A 70 -20.59 51.88 4.18
CA THR A 70 -19.91 52.12 2.90
C THR A 70 -19.22 53.48 2.92
N ARG A 71 -19.92 54.53 3.38
CA ARG A 71 -19.35 55.88 3.50
C ARG A 71 -18.17 55.91 4.47
N ALA A 72 -18.28 55.25 5.62
CA ALA A 72 -17.21 55.14 6.59
C ALA A 72 -15.96 54.42 6.02
N ILE A 73 -16.16 53.37 5.21
CA ILE A 73 -15.06 52.71 4.47
C ILE A 73 -14.41 53.70 3.51
N SER A 74 -15.20 54.37 2.66
CA SER A 74 -14.66 55.34 1.69
C SER A 74 -13.91 56.49 2.37
N ASP A 75 -14.45 57.07 3.43
CA ASP A 75 -13.82 58.17 4.17
C ASP A 75 -12.53 57.73 4.89
N THR A 76 -12.34 56.42 5.09
CA THR A 76 -11.13 55.88 5.74
C THR A 76 -10.08 55.43 4.73
N LEU A 77 -10.49 54.82 3.62
CA LEU A 77 -9.58 54.26 2.61
C LEU A 77 -9.14 55.26 1.55
N ILE A 78 -9.91 56.34 1.31
CA ILE A 78 -9.48 57.44 0.43
C ILE A 78 -8.48 58.31 1.21
N VAL A 79 -7.21 57.90 1.22
CA VAL A 79 -6.11 58.67 1.80
C VAL A 79 -5.30 59.27 0.65
N GLU A 80 -5.13 60.59 0.62
CA GLU A 80 -4.44 61.32 -0.47
C GLU A 80 -2.92 61.02 -0.56
N ASN A 81 -2.36 60.22 0.35
CA ASN A 81 -0.93 59.86 0.43
C ASN A 81 -0.74 58.34 0.62
N ASP A 82 -0.79 57.59 -0.47
CA ASP A 82 -0.52 56.14 -0.56
C ASP A 82 0.93 55.72 -0.22
N GLN A 83 1.79 56.64 0.24
CA GLN A 83 3.22 56.36 0.50
C GLN A 83 3.55 56.02 1.95
N ASP A 84 2.65 56.23 2.90
CA ASP A 84 2.87 55.88 4.31
C ASP A 84 2.19 54.54 4.64
N GLU A 85 2.99 53.46 4.65
CA GLU A 85 2.54 52.10 4.96
C GLU A 85 1.79 52.01 6.30
N SER A 86 2.15 52.85 7.28
CA SER A 86 1.51 52.85 8.59
C SER A 86 0.07 53.38 8.53
N VAL A 87 -0.18 54.38 7.68
CA VAL A 87 -1.49 55.00 7.50
C VAL A 87 -2.41 54.05 6.73
N LEU A 88 -1.91 53.45 5.64
CA LEU A 88 -2.64 52.44 4.88
C LEU A 88 -3.02 51.25 5.76
N LYS A 89 -2.08 50.72 6.54
CA LYS A 89 -2.34 49.60 7.46
C LYS A 89 -3.45 49.91 8.45
N ASN A 90 -3.40 51.08 9.09
CA ASN A 90 -4.46 51.50 10.02
C ASN A 90 -5.82 51.62 9.32
N ALA A 91 -5.84 52.17 8.09
CA ALA A 91 -7.07 52.31 7.30
C ALA A 91 -7.68 50.93 6.94
N ILE A 92 -6.85 49.97 6.54
CA ILE A 92 -7.23 48.58 6.26
C ILE A 92 -7.79 47.90 7.52
N GLN A 93 -7.16 48.10 8.68
CA GLN A 93 -7.65 47.57 9.95
C GLN A 93 -9.03 48.13 10.31
N VAL A 94 -9.29 49.42 10.09
CA VAL A 94 -10.61 50.01 10.30
C VAL A 94 -11.66 49.42 9.35
N ALA A 95 -11.31 49.20 8.08
CA ALA A 95 -12.20 48.53 7.14
C ALA A 95 -12.56 47.11 7.61
N ALA A 96 -11.59 46.37 8.16
CA ALA A 96 -11.83 45.07 8.78
C ALA A 96 -12.79 45.14 9.98
N VAL A 97 -12.66 46.15 10.86
CA VAL A 97 -13.61 46.39 11.97
C VAL A 97 -15.03 46.61 11.43
N ILE A 98 -15.19 47.41 10.37
CA ILE A 98 -16.50 47.72 9.78
C ILE A 98 -17.16 46.46 9.20
N LEU A 99 -16.37 45.59 8.56
CA LEU A 99 -16.86 44.32 8.05
C LEU A 99 -17.25 43.35 9.17
N ASP A 100 -16.43 43.21 10.22
CA ASP A 100 -16.75 42.39 11.40
C ASP A 100 -18.02 42.93 12.11
N PHE A 101 -18.17 44.25 12.20
CA PHE A 101 -19.39 44.88 12.70
C PHE A 101 -20.62 44.48 11.86
N CYS A 102 -20.51 44.46 10.54
CA CYS A 102 -21.60 44.05 9.65
C CYS A 102 -22.05 42.61 9.94
N PHE A 103 -21.11 41.71 10.24
CA PHE A 103 -21.42 40.32 10.60
C PHE A 103 -22.10 40.22 11.97
N HIS A 104 -21.57 40.89 13.00
CA HIS A 104 -22.11 40.80 14.36
C HIS A 104 -23.45 41.52 14.53
N SER A 105 -23.67 42.63 13.82
CA SER A 105 -24.95 43.36 13.83
C SER A 105 -26.11 42.62 13.14
N ARG A 106 -25.87 41.46 12.49
CA ARG A 106 -26.88 40.74 11.68
C ARG A 106 -28.16 40.39 12.45
N LYS A 107 -28.06 40.10 13.76
CA LYS A 107 -29.21 39.75 14.61
C LYS A 107 -30.14 40.94 14.87
N TYR A 108 -29.60 42.15 14.80
CA TYR A 108 -30.30 43.41 15.09
C TYR A 108 -30.82 44.10 13.81
N ARG A 109 -30.48 43.57 12.63
CA ARG A 109 -31.06 44.02 11.36
C ARG A 109 -32.54 43.70 11.28
N ARG A 110 -33.29 44.49 10.51
CA ARG A 110 -34.73 44.25 10.34
C ARG A 110 -34.98 42.93 9.62
N ASN A 111 -34.24 42.67 8.55
CA ASN A 111 -34.24 41.37 7.89
C ASN A 111 -32.86 40.71 8.05
N PRO A 112 -32.69 39.82 9.05
CA PRO A 112 -31.42 39.15 9.28
C PRO A 112 -30.88 38.48 8.03
N ALA A 113 -31.72 37.83 7.21
CA ALA A 113 -31.29 37.10 6.01
C ALA A 113 -30.59 37.96 4.93
N THR A 114 -30.71 39.30 5.00
CA THR A 114 -30.06 40.22 4.04
C THR A 114 -28.64 40.62 4.44
N TRP A 115 -28.15 40.18 5.60
CA TRP A 115 -26.82 40.52 6.11
C TRP A 115 -25.70 40.11 5.13
N SER A 116 -25.87 38.99 4.45
CA SER A 116 -24.91 38.43 3.48
C SER A 116 -24.70 39.38 2.31
N ASN A 117 -25.78 39.87 1.69
CA ASN A 117 -25.72 40.83 0.58
C ASN A 117 -25.02 42.12 0.99
N ALA A 118 -25.29 42.60 2.21
CA ALA A 118 -24.62 43.76 2.77
C ALA A 118 -23.11 43.50 3.00
N TYR A 119 -22.76 42.35 3.57
CA TYR A 119 -21.38 41.97 3.86
C TYR A 119 -20.55 41.81 2.57
N PHE A 120 -21.06 41.09 1.57
CA PHE A 120 -20.44 40.97 0.25
C PHE A 120 -20.36 42.33 -0.48
N GLY A 121 -21.37 43.19 -0.31
CA GLY A 121 -21.40 44.55 -0.82
C GLY A 121 -20.24 45.39 -0.26
N LEU A 122 -20.12 45.46 1.07
CA LEU A 122 -19.07 46.19 1.77
C LEU A 122 -17.68 45.63 1.45
N PHE A 123 -17.53 44.30 1.41
CA PHE A 123 -16.27 43.66 1.03
C PHE A 123 -15.84 44.06 -0.38
N SER A 124 -16.77 44.11 -1.34
CA SER A 124 -16.47 44.62 -2.68
C SER A 124 -16.03 46.09 -2.64
N SER A 125 -16.74 46.94 -1.89
CA SER A 125 -16.35 48.35 -1.77
C SER A 125 -14.92 48.52 -1.22
N VAL A 126 -14.48 47.66 -0.30
CA VAL A 126 -13.09 47.65 0.18
C VAL A 126 -12.13 47.25 -0.95
N VAL A 127 -12.40 46.13 -1.64
CA VAL A 127 -11.58 45.63 -2.76
C VAL A 127 -11.43 46.68 -3.88
N ASP A 128 -12.50 47.42 -4.15
CA ASP A 128 -12.55 48.42 -5.22
C ASP A 128 -11.81 49.71 -4.86
N THR A 129 -11.69 50.02 -3.55
CA THR A 129 -11.06 51.24 -3.06
C THR A 129 -9.56 51.07 -2.82
N LEU A 130 -9.10 49.86 -2.48
CA LEU A 130 -7.68 49.59 -2.22
C LEU A 130 -6.85 49.69 -3.50
N SER A 131 -5.57 50.03 -3.36
CA SER A 131 -4.61 50.04 -4.47
C SER A 131 -4.18 48.62 -4.86
N TRP A 132 -4.11 48.37 -6.18
CA TRP A 132 -3.76 47.06 -6.74
C TRP A 132 -2.27 47.05 -7.15
N PRO A 133 -1.49 46.00 -6.85
CA PRO A 133 -1.82 44.79 -6.09
C PRO A 133 -1.54 44.87 -4.58
N ARG A 134 -0.79 45.87 -4.11
CA ARG A 134 -0.22 45.90 -2.75
C ARG A 134 -1.27 46.03 -1.64
N GLY A 135 -2.14 47.03 -1.70
CA GLY A 135 -3.17 47.25 -0.68
C GLY A 135 -4.12 46.06 -0.54
N LEU A 136 -4.47 45.41 -1.67
CA LEU A 136 -5.30 44.21 -1.64
C LEU A 136 -4.59 43.02 -0.98
N LEU A 137 -3.30 42.81 -1.26
CA LEU A 137 -2.52 41.73 -0.63
C LEU A 137 -2.35 41.93 0.88
N GLU A 138 -2.17 43.17 1.33
CA GLU A 138 -2.11 43.50 2.77
C GLU A 138 -3.45 43.26 3.47
N PHE A 139 -4.57 43.54 2.81
CA PHE A 139 -5.91 43.26 3.34
C PHE A 139 -6.28 41.78 3.29
N TRP A 140 -5.73 41.02 2.34
CA TRP A 140 -6.18 39.65 2.02
C TRP A 140 -6.23 38.65 3.19
N PRO A 141 -5.34 38.68 4.20
CA PRO A 141 -5.46 37.80 5.37
C PRO A 141 -6.84 37.89 6.07
N TYR A 142 -7.51 39.04 5.97
CA TYR A 142 -8.89 39.22 6.43
C TYR A 142 -9.86 38.27 5.73
N ALA A 143 -9.81 38.18 4.40
CA ALA A 143 -10.71 37.36 3.62
C ALA A 143 -10.48 35.86 3.89
N GLU A 144 -9.22 35.43 4.02
CA GLU A 144 -8.86 34.04 4.31
C GLU A 144 -9.30 33.61 5.72
N SER A 145 -9.14 34.46 6.74
CA SER A 145 -9.51 34.14 8.12
C SER A 145 -11.02 34.03 8.35
N ARG A 146 -11.84 34.72 7.56
CA ARG A 146 -13.32 34.76 7.72
C ARG A 146 -14.06 34.07 6.57
N ILE A 147 -13.41 33.17 5.84
CA ILE A 147 -14.00 32.43 4.72
C ILE A 147 -15.33 31.75 5.08
N GLU A 148 -15.45 31.21 6.30
CA GLU A 148 -16.65 30.53 6.77
C GLU A 148 -17.85 31.48 6.91
N TRP A 149 -17.63 32.77 7.19
CA TRP A 149 -18.72 33.75 7.21
C TRP A 149 -19.29 33.97 5.81
N PHE A 150 -18.44 34.00 4.78
CA PHE A 150 -18.92 34.08 3.40
C PHE A 150 -19.76 32.85 3.02
N LYS A 151 -19.35 31.64 3.44
CA LYS A 151 -20.04 30.37 3.14
C LYS A 151 -21.43 30.22 3.78
N MET A 152 -21.70 30.95 4.87
CA MET A 152 -23.00 30.92 5.56
C MET A 152 -24.18 31.43 4.70
N CYS A 153 -23.91 32.32 3.74
CA CYS A 153 -24.95 32.96 2.91
C CYS A 153 -26.07 33.56 3.79
N ASN A 154 -27.34 33.32 3.47
CA ASN A 154 -28.49 33.87 4.19
C ASN A 154 -28.75 33.18 5.55
N SER A 155 -27.97 32.16 5.93
CA SER A 155 -28.09 31.51 7.22
C SER A 155 -27.63 32.44 8.34
N VAL A 156 -28.40 32.48 9.45
CA VAL A 156 -28.01 33.20 10.67
C VAL A 156 -27.16 32.32 11.57
N GLU A 157 -27.40 31.01 11.53
CA GLU A 157 -26.66 29.97 12.24
C GLU A 157 -25.45 29.51 11.42
N ALA A 158 -24.37 29.19 12.12
CA ALA A 158 -23.14 28.72 11.50
C ALA A 158 -23.38 27.40 10.74
N VAL A 159 -22.87 27.33 9.51
CA VAL A 159 -22.89 26.10 8.73
C VAL A 159 -21.80 25.14 9.22
N PRO A 160 -21.98 23.82 9.09
CA PRO A 160 -20.92 22.86 9.38
C PRO A 160 -19.66 23.18 8.59
N PHE A 161 -18.51 23.14 9.25
CA PHE A 161 -17.22 23.39 8.61
C PHE A 161 -17.05 22.51 7.36
N GLY A 162 -16.62 23.13 6.26
CA GLY A 162 -16.44 22.45 4.97
C GLY A 162 -17.71 22.36 4.11
N THR A 163 -18.83 22.94 4.54
CA THR A 163 -20.04 23.10 3.70
C THR A 163 -20.20 24.56 3.24
N SER A 164 -20.81 24.75 2.08
CA SER A 164 -21.15 26.09 1.56
C SER A 164 -22.58 26.09 1.03
N ASN A 165 -23.34 27.11 1.42
CA ASN A 165 -24.70 27.35 0.94
C ASN A 165 -24.74 28.32 -0.26
N LEU A 166 -23.57 28.71 -0.77
CA LEU A 166 -23.45 29.62 -1.90
C LEU A 166 -23.70 28.90 -3.22
N VAL A 167 -24.39 29.59 -4.11
CA VAL A 167 -24.70 29.13 -5.46
C VAL A 167 -24.42 30.28 -6.42
N SER A 168 -23.76 29.99 -7.53
CA SER A 168 -23.21 30.98 -8.46
C SER A 168 -24.23 32.00 -8.99
N TYR A 169 -25.44 31.54 -9.35
CA TYR A 169 -26.49 32.36 -9.97
C TYR A 169 -27.45 33.00 -8.95
N LYS A 170 -27.22 32.84 -7.64
CA LYS A 170 -28.05 33.42 -6.58
C LYS A 170 -27.33 34.57 -5.89
N GLN A 171 -28.10 35.51 -5.34
CA GLN A 171 -27.54 36.52 -4.42
C GLN A 171 -26.96 35.80 -3.19
N PRO A 172 -25.76 36.19 -2.70
CA PRO A 172 -25.01 37.42 -3.02
C PRO A 172 -24.05 37.32 -4.23
N LEU A 173 -23.81 36.13 -4.78
CA LEU A 173 -22.74 35.92 -5.78
C LEU A 173 -23.10 36.33 -7.20
N TYR A 174 -24.39 36.38 -7.56
CA TYR A 174 -24.83 36.63 -8.93
C TYR A 174 -24.10 37.80 -9.62
N ASP A 175 -24.06 38.97 -9.00
CA ASP A 175 -23.37 40.14 -9.55
C ASP A 175 -21.87 40.17 -9.16
N LYS A 176 -21.53 39.69 -7.97
CA LYS A 176 -20.17 39.78 -7.42
C LYS A 176 -19.19 38.85 -8.11
N LEU A 177 -19.61 37.63 -8.42
CA LEU A 177 -18.80 36.66 -9.15
C LEU A 177 -18.48 37.18 -10.56
N ARG A 178 -19.46 37.80 -11.23
CA ARG A 178 -19.24 38.45 -12.54
C ARG A 178 -18.22 39.57 -12.43
N TYR A 179 -18.39 40.46 -11.45
CA TYR A 179 -17.49 41.58 -11.23
C TYR A 179 -16.04 41.13 -10.94
N TRP A 180 -15.86 40.17 -10.03
CA TRP A 180 -14.52 39.64 -9.72
C TRP A 180 -13.89 38.90 -10.90
N ASN A 181 -14.69 38.20 -11.72
CA ASN A 181 -14.19 37.59 -12.95
C ASN A 181 -13.77 38.65 -13.99
N ASP A 182 -14.47 39.77 -14.10
CA ASP A 182 -14.09 40.87 -14.99
C ASP A 182 -12.75 41.51 -14.53
N LEU A 183 -12.56 41.67 -13.22
CA LEU A 183 -11.31 42.11 -12.63
C LEU A 183 -10.16 41.13 -12.91
N LEU A 184 -10.36 39.83 -12.66
CA LEU A 184 -9.39 38.78 -12.96
C LEU A 184 -9.01 38.75 -14.45
N THR A 185 -10.00 38.93 -15.33
CA THR A 185 -9.80 39.00 -16.78
C THR A 185 -8.96 40.22 -17.16
N THR A 186 -9.18 41.37 -16.50
CA THR A 186 -8.40 42.59 -16.73
C THR A 186 -6.93 42.38 -16.36
N VAL A 187 -6.65 41.75 -15.22
CA VAL A 187 -5.29 41.39 -14.80
C VAL A 187 -4.64 40.38 -15.77
N GLN A 188 -5.41 39.38 -16.21
CA GLN A 188 -4.94 38.38 -17.16
C GLN A 188 -4.62 38.98 -18.54
N ASN A 189 -5.42 39.94 -19.00
CA ASN A 189 -5.19 40.65 -20.26
C ASN A 189 -3.94 41.53 -20.21
N ASN A 190 -3.52 41.98 -19.03
CA ASN A 190 -2.28 42.73 -18.83
C ASN A 190 -1.04 41.82 -18.76
N SER A 191 -0.87 40.93 -19.74
CA SER A 191 0.18 39.89 -19.69
C SER A 191 1.62 40.42 -19.74
N TYR A 192 1.83 41.70 -20.09
CA TYR A 192 3.17 42.27 -20.33
C TYR A 192 3.77 43.01 -19.13
N LEU A 193 2.94 43.59 -18.26
CA LEU A 193 3.37 44.43 -17.14
C LEU A 193 2.99 43.83 -15.77
N ASN A 194 2.62 42.56 -15.75
CA ASN A 194 2.33 41.85 -14.50
C ASN A 194 3.63 41.53 -13.74
N THR A 195 3.73 42.06 -12.53
CA THR A 195 4.76 41.71 -11.55
C THR A 195 4.37 40.45 -10.77
N PRO A 196 5.29 39.78 -10.06
CA PRO A 196 4.96 38.67 -9.17
C PRO A 196 3.79 38.93 -8.22
N LEU A 197 3.68 40.15 -7.68
CA LEU A 197 2.57 40.55 -6.79
C LEU A 197 1.20 40.51 -7.48
N HIS A 198 1.13 40.80 -8.79
CA HIS A 198 -0.13 40.68 -9.55
C HIS A 198 -0.57 39.22 -9.68
N TYR A 199 0.37 38.31 -9.88
CA TYR A 199 0.09 36.88 -9.94
C TYR A 199 -0.29 36.31 -8.56
N GLU A 200 0.35 36.78 -7.49
CA GLU A 200 -0.02 36.42 -6.12
C GLU A 200 -1.45 36.87 -5.80
N MET A 201 -1.78 38.13 -6.10
CA MET A 201 -3.11 38.68 -5.91
C MET A 201 -4.16 37.92 -6.74
N LYS A 202 -3.86 37.64 -8.01
CA LYS A 202 -4.72 36.83 -8.89
C LYS A 202 -4.97 35.45 -8.28
N PHE A 203 -3.91 34.75 -7.87
CA PHE A 203 -4.00 33.42 -7.25
C PHE A 203 -4.86 33.46 -5.97
N LYS A 204 -4.62 34.44 -5.11
CA LYS A 204 -5.38 34.63 -3.87
C LYS A 204 -6.88 34.81 -4.13
N LEU A 205 -7.24 35.65 -5.10
CA LEU A 205 -8.63 35.85 -5.50
C LEU A 205 -9.25 34.61 -6.15
N GLU A 206 -8.56 33.95 -7.08
CA GLU A 206 -9.04 32.69 -7.70
C GLU A 206 -9.25 31.58 -6.66
N LYS A 207 -8.30 31.43 -5.72
CA LYS A 207 -8.38 30.48 -4.62
C LYS A 207 -9.60 30.76 -3.73
N PHE A 208 -9.81 32.02 -3.35
CA PHE A 208 -10.96 32.41 -2.54
C PHE A 208 -12.29 32.08 -3.22
N LEU A 209 -12.44 32.43 -4.51
CA LEU A 209 -13.65 32.10 -5.26
C LEU A 209 -13.87 30.59 -5.38
N SER A 210 -12.79 29.82 -5.55
CA SER A 210 -12.86 28.36 -5.61
C SER A 210 -13.24 27.73 -4.27
N GLU A 211 -12.79 28.30 -3.14
CA GLU A 211 -13.14 27.85 -1.79
C GLU A 211 -14.55 28.27 -1.35
N LEU A 212 -15.10 29.35 -1.91
CA LEU A 212 -16.47 29.78 -1.63
C LEU A 212 -17.51 28.81 -2.19
N LEU A 213 -17.27 28.29 -3.39
CA LEU A 213 -18.20 27.41 -4.07
C LEU A 213 -17.87 25.93 -3.77
N PRO A 214 -18.88 25.06 -3.64
CA PRO A 214 -18.63 23.62 -3.60
C PRO A 214 -17.87 23.12 -4.84
N ILE A 215 -17.07 22.06 -4.69
CA ILE A 215 -16.27 21.48 -5.79
C ILE A 215 -17.15 21.06 -6.98
N PHE A 216 -18.36 20.57 -6.69
CA PHE A 216 -19.28 20.05 -7.68
C PHE A 216 -20.18 21.12 -8.34
N GLU A 217 -20.11 22.37 -7.88
CA GLU A 217 -20.87 23.47 -8.47
C GLU A 217 -20.41 23.68 -9.93
N GLU A 218 -21.36 23.87 -10.85
CA GLU A 218 -21.07 23.90 -12.30
C GLU A 218 -20.07 24.99 -12.72
N SER A 219 -19.95 26.06 -11.94
CA SER A 219 -19.04 27.17 -12.18
C SER A 219 -17.66 27.00 -11.52
N ASN A 220 -17.47 26.00 -10.65
CA ASN A 220 -16.21 25.77 -9.93
C ASN A 220 -15.27 24.79 -10.64
N PHE A 221 -15.68 24.25 -11.80
CA PHE A 221 -14.81 23.48 -12.68
C PHE A 221 -14.97 23.92 -14.14
N ASN A 222 -13.87 23.92 -14.88
CA ASN A 222 -13.85 24.39 -16.26
C ASN A 222 -14.49 23.36 -17.21
N ARG A 223 -15.54 23.74 -17.95
CA ARG A 223 -16.19 22.92 -19.01
C ARG A 223 -15.66 23.19 -20.42
N SER A 224 -14.60 23.97 -20.55
CA SER A 224 -14.04 24.37 -21.84
C SER A 224 -13.37 23.23 -22.59
N ALA A 225 -13.45 23.29 -23.92
CA ALA A 225 -12.69 22.44 -24.83
C ALA A 225 -11.28 23.01 -25.14
N MET A 226 -10.91 24.13 -24.53
CA MET A 226 -9.58 24.72 -24.66
C MET A 226 -8.62 24.13 -23.61
N PHE A 227 -7.60 23.42 -24.08
CA PHE A 227 -6.62 22.72 -23.22
C PHE A 227 -5.47 23.60 -22.78
N SER A 228 -5.04 24.51 -23.64
CA SER A 228 -3.90 25.38 -23.36
C SER A 228 -4.09 26.75 -24.02
N THR A 229 -3.78 27.80 -23.26
CA THR A 229 -3.52 29.12 -23.82
C THR A 229 -2.12 29.10 -24.41
N LYS A 230 -1.94 29.56 -25.66
CA LYS A 230 -0.61 29.70 -26.29
C LYS A 230 0.39 30.26 -25.28
N LEU A 231 1.48 29.52 -25.00
CA LEU A 231 2.62 30.07 -24.29
C LEU A 231 3.04 31.34 -25.07
N SER A 232 2.77 32.48 -24.46
CA SER A 232 3.44 33.73 -24.81
C SER A 232 4.64 33.88 -23.88
N SER A 233 5.33 32.76 -23.60
CA SER A 233 6.52 32.77 -22.77
C SER A 233 7.69 33.33 -23.58
N GLY A 234 8.63 33.91 -22.85
CA GLY A 234 9.65 34.74 -23.45
C GLY A 234 9.32 36.21 -23.26
N ASN A 235 10.30 36.88 -22.70
CA ASN A 235 10.29 38.31 -22.50
C ASN A 235 10.01 39.02 -23.85
N PRO A 236 8.91 39.81 -24.01
CA PRO A 236 8.71 40.60 -25.22
C PRO A 236 9.86 41.57 -25.48
N TRP A 237 10.63 41.88 -24.42
CA TRP A 237 11.79 42.77 -24.41
C TRP A 237 13.07 42.11 -24.97
N ASN A 238 13.16 40.77 -25.02
CA ASN A 238 14.32 40.02 -25.54
C ASN A 238 13.95 39.13 -26.75
N LYS A 239 13.18 39.67 -27.70
CA LYS A 239 13.02 38.99 -28.99
C LYS A 239 14.29 39.16 -29.81
N THR A 240 14.77 38.08 -30.43
CA THR A 240 15.70 38.25 -31.55
C THR A 240 14.99 39.11 -32.58
N ILE A 241 15.56 40.28 -32.87
CA ILE A 241 15.10 41.17 -33.94
C ILE A 241 14.91 40.28 -35.17
N ASN A 242 13.72 40.31 -35.78
CA ASN A 242 13.45 39.67 -37.07
C ASN A 242 14.57 40.05 -38.04
N SER A 243 15.58 39.19 -38.16
CA SER A 243 16.62 39.36 -39.12
C SER A 243 16.00 38.95 -40.44
N ASN A 244 15.58 39.95 -41.22
CA ASN A 244 15.22 39.79 -42.64
C ASN A 244 16.38 39.23 -43.49
N THR A 245 17.52 38.87 -42.87
CA THR A 245 18.61 38.10 -43.44
C THR A 245 18.38 36.62 -43.15
N ARG A 246 17.84 35.96 -44.17
CA ARG A 246 17.48 34.54 -44.29
C ARG A 246 18.72 33.61 -44.30
N THR A 247 19.67 33.78 -43.37
CA THR A 247 20.99 33.14 -43.41
C THR A 247 21.46 32.50 -42.10
N ASP A 248 20.58 32.06 -41.20
CA ASP A 248 21.02 31.30 -40.01
C ASP A 248 20.48 29.86 -40.03
N SER A 249 21.19 28.97 -40.71
CA SER A 249 21.03 27.52 -40.57
C SER A 249 21.74 26.97 -39.31
N SER A 250 21.77 27.76 -38.22
CA SER A 250 22.37 27.32 -36.96
C SER A 250 21.49 26.23 -36.32
N SER A 251 22.12 25.31 -35.58
CA SER A 251 21.42 24.26 -34.83
C SER A 251 20.38 24.84 -33.88
N GLU A 252 20.67 25.99 -33.27
CA GLU A 252 19.80 26.73 -32.36
C GLU A 252 18.48 27.16 -33.03
N ASN A 253 18.57 27.76 -34.23
CA ASN A 253 17.38 28.23 -34.96
C ASN A 253 16.55 27.08 -35.53
N ILE A 254 17.20 25.99 -35.97
CA ILE A 254 16.51 24.77 -36.41
C ILE A 254 15.74 24.17 -35.23
N PHE A 255 16.42 23.96 -34.09
CA PHE A 255 15.81 23.41 -32.88
C PHE A 255 14.64 24.26 -32.40
N ALA A 256 14.78 25.59 -32.33
CA ALA A 256 13.70 26.47 -31.92
C ALA A 256 12.52 26.46 -32.89
N THR A 257 12.77 26.35 -34.20
CA THR A 257 11.70 26.26 -35.22
C THR A 257 10.93 24.96 -35.06
N ASP A 258 11.63 23.84 -34.93
CA ASP A 258 11.03 22.52 -34.74
C ASP A 258 10.24 22.45 -33.43
N PHE A 259 10.82 22.96 -32.33
CA PHE A 259 10.18 23.04 -31.03
C PHE A 259 8.88 23.86 -31.11
N ASN A 260 8.94 25.07 -31.67
CA ASN A 260 7.78 25.95 -31.82
C ASN A 260 6.70 25.35 -32.73
N TYR A 261 7.11 24.58 -33.76
CA TYR A 261 6.21 23.86 -34.63
C TYR A 261 5.44 22.76 -33.89
N VAL A 262 6.13 21.90 -33.13
CA VAL A 262 5.49 20.87 -32.30
C VAL A 262 4.62 21.51 -31.22
N TYR A 263 5.14 22.52 -30.53
CA TYR A 263 4.43 23.19 -29.45
C TYR A 263 3.10 23.83 -29.92
N SER A 264 3.12 24.52 -31.06
CA SER A 264 1.93 25.20 -31.59
C SER A 264 0.88 24.24 -32.15
N ASN A 265 1.31 23.14 -32.76
CA ASN A 265 0.44 22.24 -33.51
C ASN A 265 -0.01 21.00 -32.74
N LEU A 266 0.78 20.54 -31.76
CA LEU A 266 0.45 19.38 -30.93
C LEU A 266 0.00 19.80 -29.53
N ILE A 267 0.87 20.49 -28.78
CA ILE A 267 0.65 20.81 -27.35
C ILE A 267 -0.47 21.85 -27.17
N THR A 268 -0.46 22.91 -27.98
CA THR A 268 -1.46 24.00 -27.83
C THR A 268 -2.87 23.58 -28.30
N ASN A 269 -2.96 22.80 -29.38
CA ASN A 269 -4.25 22.47 -30.03
C ASN A 269 -4.40 20.96 -30.30
N PRO A 270 -4.46 20.10 -29.26
CA PRO A 270 -4.53 18.65 -29.43
C PRO A 270 -5.79 18.19 -30.18
N LEU A 271 -6.94 18.83 -29.97
CA LEU A 271 -8.17 18.52 -30.72
C LEU A 271 -8.00 18.75 -32.22
N GLU A 272 -7.38 19.86 -32.63
CA GLU A 272 -7.19 20.15 -34.06
C GLU A 272 -6.23 19.13 -34.69
N PHE A 273 -5.18 18.74 -33.96
CA PHE A 273 -4.26 17.69 -34.39
C PHE A 273 -4.96 16.37 -34.69
N ILE A 274 -5.91 15.94 -33.85
CA ILE A 274 -6.67 14.69 -34.04
C ILE A 274 -7.38 14.67 -35.40
N TYR A 275 -8.02 15.76 -35.79
CA TYR A 275 -8.84 15.82 -37.01
C TYR A 275 -8.08 16.32 -38.25
N LYS A 276 -6.77 16.57 -38.15
CA LYS A 276 -5.95 16.92 -39.32
C LYS A 276 -5.69 15.71 -40.25
N PRO A 277 -5.39 15.97 -41.54
CA PRO A 277 -5.03 14.94 -42.50
C PRO A 277 -3.81 14.12 -42.08
N LEU A 278 -3.68 12.92 -42.67
CA LEU A 278 -2.62 11.98 -42.34
C LEU A 278 -1.23 12.53 -42.67
N GLU A 279 -1.10 13.29 -43.77
CA GLU A 279 0.15 13.89 -44.23
C GLU A 279 0.73 14.82 -43.16
N PHE A 280 -0.15 15.64 -42.56
CA PHE A 280 0.23 16.56 -41.49
C PHE A 280 0.76 15.81 -40.26
N LYS A 281 0.14 14.69 -39.89
CA LYS A 281 0.56 13.87 -38.75
C LYS A 281 1.91 13.21 -39.01
N ILE A 282 2.16 12.74 -40.23
CA ILE A 282 3.44 12.15 -40.63
C ILE A 282 4.57 13.20 -40.55
N ASP A 283 4.32 14.42 -41.02
CA ASP A 283 5.34 15.47 -40.96
C ASP A 283 5.60 15.93 -39.53
N LEU A 284 4.56 16.05 -38.69
CA LEU A 284 4.74 16.34 -37.27
C LEU A 284 5.48 15.22 -36.53
N ASP A 285 5.19 13.95 -36.86
CA ASP A 285 5.87 12.79 -36.30
C ASP A 285 7.38 12.81 -36.62
N LYS A 286 7.78 13.18 -37.85
CA LYS A 286 9.20 13.35 -38.21
C LYS A 286 9.89 14.42 -37.36
N THR A 287 9.29 15.61 -37.27
CA THR A 287 9.86 16.73 -36.49
C THR A 287 9.93 16.39 -35.00
N LEU A 288 8.86 15.81 -34.45
CA LEU A 288 8.81 15.40 -33.05
C LEU A 288 9.83 14.29 -32.75
N ASN A 289 10.01 13.32 -33.64
CA ASN A 289 10.95 12.25 -33.40
C ASN A 289 12.38 12.77 -33.32
N ALA A 290 12.78 13.67 -34.24
CA ALA A 290 14.10 14.30 -34.23
C ALA A 290 14.37 15.10 -32.95
N LEU A 291 13.38 15.88 -32.47
CA LEU A 291 13.47 16.59 -31.19
C LEU A 291 13.62 15.64 -30.01
N LEU A 292 12.80 14.58 -29.96
CA LEU A 292 12.85 13.60 -28.89
C LEU A 292 14.16 12.81 -28.91
N ASP A 293 14.72 12.49 -30.08
CA ASP A 293 16.03 11.83 -30.18
C ASP A 293 17.12 12.72 -29.58
N ALA A 294 17.19 14.00 -29.98
CA ALA A 294 18.15 14.95 -29.43
C ALA A 294 18.05 15.10 -27.90
N ILE A 295 16.81 15.16 -27.36
CA ILE A 295 16.54 15.28 -25.93
C ILE A 295 16.89 13.99 -25.18
N LEU A 296 16.50 12.82 -25.70
CA LEU A 296 16.73 11.54 -25.03
C LEU A 296 18.20 11.11 -25.10
N ASP A 297 18.94 11.47 -26.16
CA ASP A 297 20.38 11.26 -26.25
C ASP A 297 21.12 12.05 -25.16
N LEU A 298 20.72 13.30 -24.94
CA LEU A 298 21.29 14.12 -23.87
C LEU A 298 20.92 13.61 -22.47
N GLU A 299 19.66 13.20 -22.27
CA GLU A 299 19.24 12.53 -21.03
C GLU A 299 20.03 11.23 -20.80
N GLU A 300 20.32 10.48 -21.86
CA GLU A 300 21.11 9.26 -21.76
C GLU A 300 22.52 9.57 -21.28
N ASP A 301 23.16 10.60 -21.83
CA ASP A 301 24.50 11.01 -21.42
C ASP A 301 24.53 11.54 -19.98
N PHE A 302 23.50 12.28 -19.55
CA PHE A 302 23.33 12.69 -18.16
C PHE A 302 23.26 11.48 -17.20
N HIS A 303 22.40 10.50 -17.49
CA HIS A 303 22.29 9.30 -16.66
C HIS A 303 23.54 8.41 -16.73
N LYS A 304 24.24 8.36 -17.88
CA LYS A 304 25.54 7.68 -18.00
C LYS A 304 26.59 8.30 -17.08
N GLN A 305 26.69 9.63 -17.03
CA GLN A 305 27.65 10.31 -16.15
C GLN A 305 27.41 9.98 -14.68
N ILE A 306 26.14 10.01 -14.24
CA ILE A 306 25.74 9.63 -12.87
C ILE A 306 26.13 8.17 -12.59
N ASN A 307 25.82 7.26 -13.50
CA ASN A 307 26.12 5.84 -13.34
C ASN A 307 27.63 5.55 -13.33
N ILE A 308 28.43 6.22 -14.17
CA ILE A 308 29.89 6.09 -14.19
C ILE A 308 30.47 6.54 -12.86
N SER A 309 30.04 7.71 -12.36
CA SER A 309 30.50 8.25 -11.07
C SER A 309 30.18 7.28 -9.93
N ARG A 310 28.92 6.81 -9.84
CA ARG A 310 28.48 5.85 -8.82
C ARG A 310 29.25 4.53 -8.87
N LYS A 311 29.37 3.91 -10.06
CA LYS A 311 30.11 2.66 -10.24
C LYS A 311 31.59 2.81 -9.87
N THR A 312 32.18 3.97 -10.18
CA THR A 312 33.57 4.26 -9.83
C THR A 312 33.74 4.35 -8.31
N VAL A 313 32.86 5.07 -7.61
CA VAL A 313 32.88 5.17 -6.15
C VAL A 313 32.64 3.81 -5.48
N ALA A 314 31.64 3.04 -5.95
CA ALA A 314 31.36 1.70 -5.44
C ALA A 314 32.56 0.77 -5.62
N SER A 315 33.19 0.77 -6.81
CA SER A 315 34.38 -0.03 -7.09
C SER A 315 35.59 0.37 -6.22
N ILE A 316 35.77 1.66 -5.96
CA ILE A 316 36.83 2.14 -5.05
C ILE A 316 36.56 1.64 -3.62
N ASN A 317 35.32 1.75 -3.14
CA ASN A 317 34.95 1.31 -1.79
C ASN A 317 35.09 -0.20 -1.60
N GLU A 318 34.72 -0.99 -2.60
CA GLU A 318 34.91 -2.44 -2.61
C GLU A 318 36.41 -2.81 -2.56
N LYS A 319 37.24 -2.16 -3.38
CA LYS A 319 38.69 -2.42 -3.42
C LYS A 319 39.42 -1.97 -2.15
N LEU A 320 38.93 -0.91 -1.51
CA LEU A 320 39.58 -0.34 -0.33
C LEU A 320 39.24 -1.09 0.96
N ASN A 321 38.06 -1.71 1.04
CA ASN A 321 37.54 -2.32 2.27
C ASN A 321 37.42 -3.85 2.14
N TYR A 322 37.89 -4.58 3.15
CA TYR A 322 37.78 -6.04 3.16
C TYR A 322 36.31 -6.49 3.26
N ALA A 323 35.87 -7.31 2.30
CA ALA A 323 34.52 -7.90 2.24
C ALA A 323 33.37 -6.86 2.24
N PHE A 324 33.58 -5.68 1.66
CA PHE A 324 32.53 -4.68 1.52
C PHE A 324 31.61 -5.03 0.34
N PRO A 325 30.29 -5.23 0.56
CA PRO A 325 29.37 -5.57 -0.52
C PRO A 325 29.22 -4.36 -1.45
N PRO A 326 29.44 -4.52 -2.77
CA PRO A 326 29.28 -3.41 -3.69
C PRO A 326 27.79 -3.13 -3.93
N ASP A 327 27.36 -1.90 -3.64
CA ASP A 327 26.04 -1.42 -4.00
C ASP A 327 26.09 -0.81 -5.41
N PHE A 328 25.70 -1.61 -6.40
CA PHE A 328 25.57 -1.19 -7.80
C PHE A 328 24.13 -0.83 -8.19
N GLU A 329 23.18 -0.97 -7.26
CA GLU A 329 21.79 -0.63 -7.55
C GLU A 329 21.62 0.90 -7.62
N MET A 330 20.59 1.35 -8.34
CA MET A 330 20.22 2.77 -8.34
C MET A 330 19.61 3.13 -7.00
N THR A 331 20.46 3.39 -6.00
CA THR A 331 20.02 3.95 -4.72
C THR A 331 19.78 5.45 -4.82
N GLU A 332 18.96 5.94 -3.90
CA GLU A 332 18.60 7.35 -3.74
C GLU A 332 19.84 8.24 -3.67
N PHE A 333 19.73 9.46 -4.21
CA PHE A 333 20.80 10.44 -4.13
C PHE A 333 21.09 10.80 -2.67
N LYS A 334 22.29 10.47 -2.18
CA LYS A 334 22.75 10.83 -0.84
C LYS A 334 23.66 12.04 -0.89
N VAL A 335 23.46 12.98 0.03
CA VAL A 335 24.36 14.12 0.21
C VAL A 335 25.73 13.60 0.67
N PRO A 336 26.85 14.06 0.11
CA PRO A 336 28.19 13.63 0.53
C PRO A 336 28.45 13.85 2.03
N ASN A 337 29.10 12.91 2.71
CA ASN A 337 29.34 12.94 4.16
C ASN A 337 30.07 14.20 4.64
N TYR A 338 31.02 14.72 3.86
CA TYR A 338 31.77 15.94 4.22
C TYR A 338 30.90 17.20 4.19
N ILE A 339 29.78 17.17 3.44
CA ILE A 339 28.78 18.24 3.43
C ILE A 339 27.78 18.02 4.56
N ALA A 340 27.29 16.79 4.71
CA ALA A 340 26.29 16.44 5.72
C ALA A 340 26.76 16.79 7.15
N ASN A 341 28.04 16.52 7.45
CA ASN A 341 28.61 16.73 8.78
C ASN A 341 29.24 18.12 8.98
N SER A 342 29.27 18.98 7.95
CA SER A 342 29.93 20.29 8.03
C SER A 342 28.96 21.40 8.41
N GLU A 343 28.98 21.81 9.68
CA GLU A 343 28.20 22.96 10.15
C GLU A 343 28.56 24.25 9.42
N LYS A 344 29.85 24.46 9.12
CA LYS A 344 30.31 25.65 8.40
C LYS A 344 29.68 25.77 7.01
N LEU A 345 29.74 24.70 6.22
CA LEU A 345 29.16 24.68 4.87
C LEU A 345 27.63 24.80 4.93
N ASN A 346 26.98 24.19 5.92
CA ASN A 346 25.54 24.32 6.14
C ASN A 346 25.17 25.78 6.44
N ARG A 347 25.91 26.44 7.34
CA ARG A 347 25.69 27.84 7.68
C ARG A 347 25.91 28.76 6.49
N GLU A 348 26.98 28.57 5.73
CA GLU A 348 27.27 29.38 4.52
C GLU A 348 26.15 29.24 3.48
N ARG A 349 25.66 28.02 3.24
CA ARG A 349 24.52 27.79 2.34
C ARG A 349 23.24 28.46 2.85
N GLN A 350 22.95 28.36 4.15
CA GLN A 350 21.80 29.03 4.75
C GLN A 350 21.89 30.55 4.61
N THR A 351 23.06 31.14 4.87
CA THR A 351 23.28 32.58 4.70
C THR A 351 23.11 33.01 3.24
N TYR A 352 23.66 32.25 2.29
CA TYR A 352 23.46 32.52 0.86
C TYR A 352 21.98 32.47 0.47
N TRP A 353 21.27 31.42 0.86
CA TRP A 353 19.84 31.27 0.54
C TRP A 353 18.97 32.33 1.20
N ALA A 354 19.28 32.71 2.45
CA ALA A 354 18.59 33.80 3.12
C ALA A 354 18.76 35.13 2.35
N GLY A 355 19.99 35.47 1.96
CA GLY A 355 20.26 36.66 1.16
C GLY A 355 19.62 36.62 -0.23
N PHE A 356 19.59 35.46 -0.88
CA PHE A 356 18.91 35.27 -2.16
C PHE A 356 17.38 35.47 -2.04
N ILE A 357 16.76 34.92 -1.00
CA ILE A 357 15.32 35.07 -0.73
C ILE A 357 14.98 36.53 -0.42
N GLU A 358 15.77 37.20 0.41
CA GLU A 358 15.59 38.62 0.74
C GLU A 358 15.67 39.49 -0.52
N LEU A 359 16.68 39.25 -1.37
CA LEU A 359 16.79 39.93 -2.65
C LEU A 359 15.56 39.66 -3.53
N ARG A 360 15.12 38.41 -3.66
CA ARG A 360 13.94 38.05 -4.46
C ARG A 360 12.67 38.75 -3.95
N LEU A 361 12.47 38.82 -2.64
CA LEU A 361 11.32 39.49 -2.02
C LEU A 361 11.35 41.00 -2.26
N SER A 362 12.52 41.64 -2.12
CA SER A 362 12.66 43.08 -2.39
C SER A 362 12.35 43.45 -3.85
N LEU A 363 12.67 42.54 -4.78
CA LEU A 363 12.44 42.73 -6.21
C LEU A 363 11.03 42.29 -6.66
N SER A 364 10.17 41.76 -5.77
CA SER A 364 8.82 41.24 -6.11
C SER A 364 7.90 42.26 -6.78
N SER A 365 8.18 43.55 -6.59
CA SER A 365 7.48 44.66 -7.23
C SER A 365 7.96 44.98 -8.65
N LEU A 366 9.01 44.31 -9.13
CA LEU A 366 9.55 44.43 -10.48
C LEU A 366 9.08 43.28 -11.37
N LEU A 367 9.16 43.48 -12.68
CA LEU A 367 8.84 42.45 -13.67
C LEU A 367 9.93 41.36 -13.66
N GLN A 368 9.54 40.12 -13.41
CA GLN A 368 10.44 38.98 -13.38
C GLN A 368 9.76 37.76 -14.03
N PRO A 369 10.51 36.95 -14.82
CA PRO A 369 10.00 35.67 -15.30
C PRO A 369 9.92 34.65 -14.15
N THR A 370 9.15 33.58 -14.36
CA THR A 370 9.14 32.42 -13.47
C THR A 370 10.43 31.60 -13.62
N THR A 371 10.84 30.90 -12.56
CA THR A 371 12.09 30.12 -12.50
C THR A 371 12.16 29.02 -13.57
N PHE A 372 11.01 28.45 -13.96
CA PHE A 372 10.90 27.39 -14.96
C PHE A 372 10.23 27.87 -16.25
N ASP A 373 10.42 29.14 -16.62
CA ASP A 373 9.90 29.66 -17.89
C ASP A 373 10.73 29.16 -19.07
N ILE A 374 10.06 28.64 -20.11
CA ILE A 374 10.70 28.21 -21.36
C ILE A 374 10.70 29.38 -22.33
N SER A 375 11.88 29.87 -22.71
CA SER A 375 12.03 31.08 -23.53
C SER A 375 11.82 30.83 -25.03
N VAL A 376 10.60 30.44 -25.43
CA VAL A 376 10.28 30.05 -26.82
C VAL A 376 10.51 31.16 -27.86
N ALA A 377 10.53 32.42 -27.43
CA ALA A 377 10.75 33.58 -28.28
C ALA A 377 12.24 33.87 -28.58
N HIS A 378 13.19 33.28 -27.85
CA HIS A 378 14.62 33.54 -28.01
C HIS A 378 15.38 32.23 -28.29
N PRO A 379 15.69 31.91 -29.56
CA PRO A 379 16.25 30.62 -29.97
C PRO A 379 17.52 30.18 -29.23
N PRO A 380 18.54 31.04 -29.00
CA PRO A 380 19.73 30.63 -28.27
C PRO A 380 19.42 30.22 -26.82
N THR A 381 18.58 30.99 -26.13
CA THR A 381 18.22 30.69 -24.73
C THR A 381 17.38 29.42 -24.62
N LEU A 382 16.46 29.20 -25.56
CA LEU A 382 15.70 27.95 -25.62
C LEU A 382 16.62 26.74 -25.83
N TYR A 383 17.59 26.88 -26.73
CA TYR A 383 18.57 25.84 -27.00
C TYR A 383 19.41 25.56 -25.77
N ASP A 384 19.98 26.59 -25.12
CA ASP A 384 20.75 26.45 -23.88
C ASP A 384 19.91 25.80 -22.77
N GLN A 385 18.66 26.24 -22.56
CA GLN A 385 17.76 25.67 -21.54
C GLN A 385 17.51 24.17 -21.75
N MET A 386 17.37 23.73 -23.00
CA MET A 386 17.04 22.33 -23.33
C MET A 386 18.29 21.44 -23.45
N MET A 387 19.40 22.00 -23.93
CA MET A 387 20.62 21.28 -24.26
C MET A 387 21.72 21.36 -23.21
N GLU A 388 21.47 22.02 -22.08
CA GLU A 388 22.38 22.05 -20.93
C GLU A 388 22.56 20.63 -20.35
N PRO A 389 23.77 20.04 -20.36
CA PRO A 389 23.99 18.67 -19.91
C PRO A 389 23.73 18.49 -18.40
N GLU A 390 23.97 19.52 -17.59
CA GLU A 390 23.87 19.43 -16.12
C GLU A 390 22.44 19.68 -15.59
N ASN A 391 21.54 20.24 -16.40
CA ASN A 391 20.18 20.60 -16.00
C ASN A 391 19.14 19.85 -16.85
N ASP A 392 18.43 18.91 -16.23
CA ASP A 392 17.42 18.08 -16.88
C ASP A 392 15.97 18.52 -16.66
N TYR A 393 15.72 19.55 -15.84
CA TYR A 393 14.36 19.96 -15.49
C TYR A 393 13.54 20.47 -16.69
N PHE A 394 14.14 21.26 -17.59
CA PHE A 394 13.45 21.76 -18.78
C PHE A 394 13.11 20.64 -19.76
N ARG A 395 14.00 19.66 -19.92
CA ARG A 395 13.73 18.45 -20.72
C ARG A 395 12.59 17.64 -20.11
N LYS A 396 12.59 17.43 -18.79
CA LYS A 396 11.50 16.74 -18.08
C LYS A 396 10.17 17.48 -18.20
N GLN A 397 10.16 18.82 -18.15
CA GLN A 397 8.96 19.63 -18.39
C GLN A 397 8.40 19.41 -19.81
N PHE A 398 9.26 19.38 -20.83
CA PHE A 398 8.85 19.10 -22.20
C PHE A 398 8.30 17.67 -22.36
N ILE A 399 8.98 16.67 -21.80
CA ILE A 399 8.53 15.27 -21.79
C ILE A 399 7.14 15.14 -21.13
N LEU A 400 6.93 15.78 -19.98
CA LEU A 400 5.62 15.78 -19.31
C LEU A 400 4.51 16.39 -20.19
N GLN A 401 4.79 17.51 -20.86
CA GLN A 401 3.83 18.15 -21.78
C GLN A 401 3.45 17.21 -22.94
N ILE A 402 4.42 16.51 -23.53
CA ILE A 402 4.17 15.51 -24.57
C ILE A 402 3.35 14.35 -24.02
N CYS A 403 3.71 13.82 -22.84
CA CYS A 403 2.97 12.71 -22.22
C CYS A 403 1.50 13.05 -21.96
N PHE A 404 1.20 14.20 -21.33
CA PHE A 404 -0.17 14.62 -21.06
C PHE A 404 -0.97 14.82 -22.35
N THR A 405 -0.37 15.49 -23.34
CA THR A 405 -1.04 15.77 -24.61
C THR A 405 -1.33 14.47 -25.38
N MET A 406 -0.36 13.56 -25.45
CA MET A 406 -0.51 12.28 -26.14
C MET A 406 -1.52 11.35 -25.44
N ASN A 407 -1.56 11.35 -24.11
CA ASN A 407 -2.54 10.57 -23.36
C ASN A 407 -3.96 11.08 -23.57
N LEU A 408 -4.15 12.40 -23.52
CA LEU A 408 -5.41 13.05 -23.86
C LEU A 408 -5.87 12.72 -25.28
N ILE A 409 -4.97 12.84 -26.27
CA ILE A 409 -5.26 12.47 -27.67
C ILE A 409 -5.68 11.02 -27.76
N ARG A 410 -4.93 10.12 -27.12
CA ARG A 410 -5.25 8.69 -27.09
C ARG A 410 -6.66 8.47 -26.52
N GLN A 411 -7.01 9.08 -25.40
CA GLN A 411 -8.34 8.92 -24.80
C GLN A 411 -9.48 9.47 -25.65
N ILE A 412 -9.31 10.65 -26.27
CA ILE A 412 -10.32 11.22 -27.17
C ILE A 412 -10.56 10.28 -28.37
N VAL A 413 -9.49 9.67 -28.88
CA VAL A 413 -9.58 8.78 -30.05
C VAL A 413 -10.11 7.38 -29.67
N THR A 414 -9.78 6.85 -28.49
CA THR A 414 -10.19 5.50 -28.08
C THR A 414 -11.55 5.43 -27.40
N SER A 415 -11.98 6.49 -26.71
CA SER A 415 -13.24 6.52 -25.95
C SER A 415 -14.28 7.43 -26.62
N SER A 416 -15.36 6.81 -27.11
CA SER A 416 -16.48 7.54 -27.72
C SER A 416 -17.14 8.52 -26.75
N ASP A 417 -17.16 8.22 -25.46
CA ASP A 417 -17.78 9.08 -24.46
C ASP A 417 -16.98 10.38 -24.28
N VAL A 418 -15.65 10.25 -24.23
CA VAL A 418 -14.71 11.39 -24.13
C VAL A 418 -14.79 12.24 -25.40
N GLU A 419 -14.83 11.62 -26.57
CA GLU A 419 -15.01 12.30 -27.86
C GLU A 419 -16.31 13.12 -27.88
N ASN A 420 -17.43 12.51 -27.50
CA ASN A 420 -18.74 13.16 -27.46
C ASN A 420 -18.78 14.34 -26.48
N TYR A 421 -18.14 14.20 -25.32
CA TYR A 421 -18.01 15.28 -24.34
C TYR A 421 -17.29 16.49 -24.93
N TYR A 422 -16.08 16.30 -25.48
CA TYR A 422 -15.30 17.40 -26.06
C TYR A 422 -15.93 17.99 -27.32
N LYS A 423 -16.58 17.17 -28.15
CA LYS A 423 -17.38 17.62 -29.30
C LYS A 423 -18.51 18.55 -28.86
N SER A 424 -19.26 18.16 -27.84
CA SER A 424 -20.35 18.96 -27.27
C SER A 424 -19.85 20.29 -26.69
N CYS A 425 -18.76 20.27 -25.93
CA CYS A 425 -18.16 21.49 -25.38
C CYS A 425 -17.66 22.42 -26.49
N TYR A 426 -16.94 21.90 -27.48
CA TYR A 426 -16.40 22.70 -28.58
C TYR A 426 -17.50 23.35 -29.42
N GLN A 427 -18.58 22.62 -29.72
CA GLN A 427 -19.73 23.13 -30.47
C GLN A 427 -20.48 24.24 -29.72
N LYS A 428 -20.60 24.13 -28.39
CA LYS A 428 -21.22 25.17 -27.54
C LYS A 428 -20.38 26.44 -27.49
N GLU A 429 -19.07 26.32 -27.37
CA GLU A 429 -18.17 27.49 -27.30
C GLU A 429 -17.95 28.17 -28.64
N ARG A 430 -17.84 27.38 -29.73
CA ARG A 430 -17.47 27.88 -31.06
C ARG A 430 -18.38 27.27 -32.14
N PRO A 431 -19.67 27.66 -32.19
CA PRO A 431 -20.63 27.10 -33.16
C PRO A 431 -20.26 27.36 -34.62
N SER A 432 -19.36 28.31 -34.89
CA SER A 432 -18.94 28.73 -36.24
C SER A 432 -17.62 28.09 -36.73
N ARG A 433 -16.91 27.28 -35.93
CA ARG A 433 -15.61 26.69 -36.33
C ARG A 433 -15.73 25.28 -36.91
N SER A 434 -14.77 24.98 -37.81
CA SER A 434 -14.79 23.98 -38.88
C SER A 434 -14.13 22.62 -38.57
N ILE A 435 -14.04 22.19 -37.31
CA ILE A 435 -13.51 20.85 -37.03
C ILE A 435 -14.56 19.83 -37.46
N LYS A 436 -14.25 19.03 -38.50
CA LYS A 436 -15.10 17.95 -38.98
C LYS A 436 -14.91 16.71 -38.11
N PHE A 437 -15.59 16.68 -36.97
CA PHE A 437 -15.56 15.54 -36.04
C PHE A 437 -15.92 14.22 -36.73
N ASP A 438 -16.82 14.25 -37.72
CA ASP A 438 -17.32 13.04 -38.40
C ASP A 438 -16.43 12.57 -39.58
N SER A 439 -15.23 13.14 -39.78
CA SER A 439 -14.38 12.90 -40.96
C SER A 439 -13.14 12.03 -40.74
N LEU A 440 -13.01 11.40 -39.57
CA LEU A 440 -11.87 10.53 -39.29
C LEU A 440 -11.97 9.22 -40.08
N ASN A 441 -11.13 9.09 -41.11
CA ASN A 441 -10.90 7.80 -41.77
C ASN A 441 -10.32 6.79 -40.76
N GLU A 442 -10.72 5.51 -40.83
CA GLU A 442 -10.24 4.44 -39.96
C GLU A 442 -8.70 4.32 -39.95
N ALA A 443 -8.06 4.56 -41.11
CA ALA A 443 -6.61 4.60 -41.22
C ALA A 443 -5.96 5.74 -40.40
N ASN A 444 -6.62 6.90 -40.34
CA ASN A 444 -6.15 8.06 -39.58
C ASN A 444 -6.28 7.82 -38.07
N HIS A 445 -7.37 7.17 -37.65
CA HIS A 445 -7.59 6.73 -36.27
C HIS A 445 -6.48 5.79 -35.79
N LYS A 446 -6.27 4.68 -36.52
CA LYS A 446 -5.23 3.68 -36.21
C LYS A 446 -3.83 4.29 -36.15
N LYS A 447 -3.48 5.17 -37.10
CA LYS A 447 -2.16 5.82 -37.11
C LYS A 447 -1.97 6.76 -35.91
N THR A 448 -3.01 7.48 -35.49
CA THR A 448 -2.95 8.39 -34.34
C THR A 448 -2.74 7.62 -33.05
N VAL A 449 -3.50 6.55 -32.82
CA VAL A 449 -3.31 5.68 -31.63
C VAL A 449 -1.91 5.07 -31.65
N SER A 450 -1.47 4.53 -32.80
CA SER A 450 -0.13 3.96 -32.94
C SER A 450 0.98 4.98 -32.65
N LEU A 451 0.81 6.23 -33.05
CA LEU A 451 1.76 7.32 -32.76
C LEU A 451 1.82 7.59 -31.25
N CYS A 452 0.67 7.72 -30.59
CA CYS A 452 0.59 7.94 -29.15
C CYS A 452 1.25 6.78 -28.38
N ASP A 453 0.94 5.53 -28.73
CA ASP A 453 1.52 4.35 -28.05
C ASP A 453 3.03 4.22 -28.30
N GLN A 454 3.49 4.55 -29.52
CA GLN A 454 4.92 4.57 -29.84
C GLN A 454 5.68 5.58 -28.97
N ILE A 455 5.16 6.80 -28.83
CA ILE A 455 5.84 7.85 -28.06
C ILE A 455 5.75 7.57 -26.56
N LEU A 456 4.55 7.29 -26.04
CA LEU A 456 4.31 7.09 -24.61
C LEU A 456 5.00 5.82 -24.09
N ASN A 457 4.67 4.66 -24.67
CA ASN A 457 5.06 3.37 -24.11
C ASN A 457 6.45 2.94 -24.61
N ASN A 458 6.70 3.04 -25.91
CA ASN A 458 7.92 2.48 -26.49
C ASN A 458 9.14 3.38 -26.35
N ARG A 459 8.96 4.72 -26.43
CA ARG A 459 10.07 5.67 -26.32
C ARG A 459 10.24 6.16 -24.88
N ILE A 460 9.28 6.91 -24.35
CA ILE A 460 9.43 7.63 -23.08
C ILE A 460 9.42 6.66 -21.89
N ASN A 461 8.35 5.88 -21.69
CA ASN A 461 8.23 5.00 -20.53
C ASN A 461 9.33 3.93 -20.51
N LYS A 462 9.65 3.31 -21.65
CA LYS A 462 10.72 2.31 -21.73
C LYS A 462 12.10 2.92 -21.41
N PHE A 463 12.36 4.15 -21.86
CA PHE A 463 13.62 4.86 -21.58
C PHE A 463 13.79 5.11 -20.08
N TYR A 464 12.79 5.73 -19.45
CA TYR A 464 12.86 6.12 -18.04
C TYR A 464 12.73 4.93 -17.09
N ARG A 465 11.95 3.87 -17.40
CA ARG A 465 11.90 2.67 -16.55
C ARG A 465 13.26 2.02 -16.30
N GLN A 466 14.21 2.16 -17.23
CA GLN A 466 15.55 1.60 -17.10
C GLN A 466 16.56 2.56 -16.44
N ARG A 467 16.40 3.87 -16.61
CA ARG A 467 17.39 4.90 -16.23
C ARG A 467 16.96 5.79 -15.07
N ASP A 468 15.66 6.00 -14.91
CA ASP A 468 15.05 6.78 -13.83
C ASP A 468 13.66 6.21 -13.49
N PRO A 469 13.61 5.12 -12.70
CA PRO A 469 12.36 4.46 -12.34
C PRO A 469 11.45 5.37 -11.49
N PHE A 470 12.03 6.34 -10.76
CA PHE A 470 11.26 7.28 -9.97
C PHE A 470 10.47 8.23 -10.87
N PHE A 471 11.11 8.86 -11.85
CA PHE A 471 10.42 9.72 -12.82
C PHE A 471 9.41 8.94 -13.66
N ALA A 472 9.72 7.71 -14.08
CA ALA A 472 8.76 6.84 -14.75
C ALA A 472 7.49 6.60 -13.89
N SER A 473 7.66 6.36 -12.58
CA SER A 473 6.53 6.19 -11.66
C SER A 473 5.70 7.46 -11.50
N ILE A 474 6.33 8.64 -11.56
CA ILE A 474 5.64 9.94 -11.54
C ILE A 474 4.78 10.08 -12.79
N ILE A 475 5.34 9.82 -13.98
CA ILE A 475 4.60 9.89 -15.25
C ILE A 475 3.37 8.96 -15.18
N GLU A 476 3.55 7.70 -14.81
CA GLU A 476 2.45 6.73 -14.75
C GLU A 476 1.35 7.14 -13.77
N LYS A 477 1.72 7.63 -12.58
CA LYS A 477 0.74 8.13 -11.60
C LYS A 477 -0.02 9.36 -12.08
N LEU A 478 0.67 10.33 -12.69
CA LEU A 478 0.04 11.54 -13.20
C LEU A 478 -0.89 11.25 -14.38
N LEU A 479 -0.49 10.34 -15.28
CA LEU A 479 -1.34 9.89 -16.38
C LEU A 479 -2.60 9.21 -15.85
N ASN A 480 -2.47 8.27 -14.91
CA ASN A 480 -3.62 7.58 -14.29
C ASN A 480 -4.57 8.56 -13.59
N ALA A 481 -4.03 9.50 -12.81
CA ALA A 481 -4.81 10.52 -12.11
C ALA A 481 -5.57 11.43 -13.09
N ASP A 482 -4.96 11.81 -14.22
CA ASP A 482 -5.60 12.60 -15.26
C ASP A 482 -6.76 11.83 -15.93
N GLU A 483 -6.64 10.52 -16.13
CA GLU A 483 -7.77 9.70 -16.64
C GLU A 483 -8.94 9.65 -15.67
N GLU A 484 -8.67 9.47 -14.38
CA GLU A 484 -9.70 9.46 -13.33
C GLU A 484 -10.37 10.82 -13.19
N PHE A 485 -9.59 11.90 -13.27
CA PHE A 485 -10.08 13.26 -13.24
C PHE A 485 -10.97 13.57 -14.46
N MET A 486 -10.56 13.17 -15.66
CA MET A 486 -11.36 13.34 -16.88
C MET A 486 -12.70 12.60 -16.80
N LYS A 487 -12.72 11.34 -16.33
CA LYS A 487 -13.97 10.60 -16.12
C LYS A 487 -14.89 11.30 -15.13
N SER A 488 -14.32 11.74 -13.99
CA SER A 488 -15.08 12.49 -12.98
C SER A 488 -15.63 13.81 -13.53
N LYS A 489 -14.86 14.51 -14.37
CA LYS A 489 -15.26 15.76 -15.03
C LYS A 489 -16.40 15.55 -16.02
N MET A 490 -16.39 14.47 -16.80
CA MET A 490 -17.45 14.13 -17.74
C MET A 490 -18.79 13.87 -17.04
N ASP A 491 -18.73 13.22 -15.87
CA ASP A 491 -19.91 13.01 -15.02
C ASP A 491 -20.37 14.27 -14.27
N GLY A 492 -19.64 15.39 -14.41
CA GLY A 492 -19.92 16.64 -13.72
C GLY A 492 -19.62 16.60 -12.22
N PHE A 493 -18.57 15.86 -11.83
CA PHE A 493 -18.13 15.70 -10.44
C PHE A 493 -19.23 15.16 -9.49
N LYS A 494 -20.14 14.32 -10.03
CA LYS A 494 -21.19 13.66 -9.24
C LYS A 494 -20.65 12.83 -8.08
N SER A 495 -19.48 12.22 -8.24
CA SER A 495 -18.78 11.47 -7.19
C SER A 495 -18.54 12.28 -5.90
N PHE A 496 -18.45 13.61 -6.01
CA PHE A 496 -18.22 14.50 -4.87
C PHE A 496 -19.50 15.01 -4.21
N HIS A 497 -20.67 14.76 -4.79
CA HIS A 497 -21.95 15.17 -4.20
C HIS A 497 -22.34 14.34 -2.97
N SER A 498 -21.91 13.08 -2.91
CA SER A 498 -22.28 12.15 -1.84
C SER A 498 -21.40 12.25 -0.60
N PHE A 499 -20.53 13.26 -0.51
CA PHE A 499 -19.67 13.43 0.66
C PHE A 499 -20.48 13.94 1.85
N VAL A 500 -20.57 13.11 2.91
CA VAL A 500 -21.30 13.44 4.14
C VAL A 500 -20.30 13.75 5.23
N ILE A 501 -20.34 14.99 5.75
CA ILE A 501 -19.53 15.40 6.90
C ILE A 501 -20.13 14.80 8.16
N PRO A 502 -19.39 14.00 8.94
CA PRO A 502 -19.90 13.47 10.20
C PRO A 502 -20.12 14.62 11.20
N GLN A 503 -21.38 14.82 11.61
CA GLN A 503 -21.77 15.87 12.56
C GLN A 503 -21.86 15.37 14.02
N GLY A 504 -21.65 14.07 14.24
CA GLY A 504 -21.74 13.48 15.57
C GLY A 504 -20.59 13.93 16.46
N ALA A 505 -20.92 14.43 17.66
CA ALA A 505 -19.91 14.64 18.69
C ALA A 505 -19.24 13.28 19.00
N ILE A 506 -17.92 13.23 18.86
CA ILE A 506 -17.16 12.04 19.23
C ILE A 506 -17.20 11.95 20.75
N GLN A 507 -18.08 11.10 21.26
CA GLN A 507 -18.07 10.77 22.69
C GLN A 507 -16.77 10.02 22.98
N GLY A 508 -16.07 10.42 24.05
CA GLY A 508 -14.90 9.70 24.52
C GLY A 508 -15.27 8.24 24.78
N HIS A 509 -14.45 7.30 24.34
CA HIS A 509 -14.67 5.90 24.67
C HIS A 509 -14.59 5.72 26.18
N GLU A 510 -15.61 5.11 26.77
CA GLU A 510 -15.55 4.69 28.16
C GLU A 510 -14.54 3.55 28.28
N ILE A 511 -13.35 3.88 28.80
CA ILE A 511 -12.32 2.88 29.09
C ILE A 511 -12.65 2.28 30.45
N ASP A 512 -12.90 0.97 30.48
CA ASP A 512 -13.07 0.23 31.71
C ASP A 512 -11.72 0.10 32.43
N PHE A 513 -11.53 0.90 33.48
CA PHE A 513 -10.37 0.83 34.37
C PHE A 513 -10.52 -0.24 35.47
N SER A 514 -11.51 -1.15 35.36
CA SER A 514 -11.68 -2.25 36.29
C SER A 514 -10.87 -3.48 35.87
N PHE A 515 -10.11 -4.04 36.82
CA PHE A 515 -9.45 -5.32 36.63
C PHE A 515 -10.43 -6.46 36.91
N LYS A 516 -10.31 -7.54 36.13
CA LYS A 516 -11.04 -8.79 36.41
C LYS A 516 -10.61 -9.34 37.78
N LYS A 517 -11.59 -9.76 38.59
CA LYS A 517 -11.32 -10.37 39.90
C LYS A 517 -10.72 -11.77 39.74
N PHE A 518 -9.79 -12.13 40.62
CA PHE A 518 -9.27 -13.50 40.72
C PHE A 518 -10.32 -14.43 41.33
N GLY A 519 -10.50 -15.63 40.75
CA GLY A 519 -11.39 -16.66 41.28
C GLY A 519 -10.78 -17.44 42.44
N PHE A 520 -11.59 -18.26 43.13
CA PHE A 520 -11.17 -19.08 44.28
C PHE A 520 -10.24 -20.27 43.93
N VAL A 521 -9.85 -20.42 42.67
CA VAL A 521 -8.96 -21.50 42.21
C VAL A 521 -7.56 -20.91 42.02
N PRO A 522 -6.64 -21.07 43.00
CA PRO A 522 -5.33 -20.42 42.97
C PRO A 522 -4.45 -20.92 41.81
N LEU A 523 -4.55 -22.20 41.43
CA LEU A 523 -3.69 -22.83 40.42
C LEU A 523 -4.30 -22.81 39.01
N GLY A 524 -5.22 -21.88 38.74
CA GLY A 524 -5.83 -21.66 37.42
C GLY A 524 -6.91 -22.66 37.03
N ASN A 525 -6.66 -23.98 37.17
CA ASN A 525 -7.65 -25.02 36.89
C ASN A 525 -7.98 -25.88 38.12
N LYS A 526 -9.19 -26.45 38.14
CA LYS A 526 -9.66 -27.27 39.26
C LYS A 526 -8.89 -28.59 39.37
N SER A 527 -8.47 -29.19 38.26
CA SER A 527 -7.79 -30.49 38.24
C SER A 527 -6.44 -30.43 38.97
N ILE A 528 -5.62 -29.41 38.66
CA ILE A 528 -4.33 -29.17 39.32
C ILE A 528 -4.57 -28.79 40.76
N ASN A 529 -5.50 -27.87 41.04
CA ASN A 529 -5.82 -27.49 42.42
C ASN A 529 -6.27 -28.68 43.27
N ASN A 530 -6.99 -29.65 42.69
CA ASN A 530 -7.42 -30.85 43.40
C ASN A 530 -6.27 -31.82 43.67
N VAL A 531 -5.35 -32.01 42.72
CA VAL A 531 -4.15 -32.83 42.93
C VAL A 531 -3.26 -32.22 44.01
N TRP A 532 -3.06 -30.91 43.98
CA TRP A 532 -2.27 -30.18 44.98
C TRP A 532 -2.93 -30.13 46.36
N LYS A 533 -4.21 -30.47 46.47
CA LYS A 533 -4.93 -30.66 47.75
C LYS A 533 -4.81 -32.08 48.32
N ILE A 534 -4.24 -33.03 47.58
CA ILE A 534 -4.02 -34.40 48.09
C ILE A 534 -3.07 -34.31 49.28
N LYS A 535 -3.50 -34.83 50.43
CA LYS A 535 -2.69 -34.88 51.64
C LYS A 535 -1.64 -35.98 51.49
N ILE A 536 -0.38 -35.60 51.40
CA ILE A 536 0.75 -36.53 51.27
C ILE A 536 1.54 -36.50 52.57
N GLY A 537 1.84 -37.69 53.12
CA GLY A 537 2.64 -37.85 54.33
C GLY A 537 2.98 -39.32 54.59
N LEU A 538 4.06 -39.55 55.36
CA LEU A 538 4.51 -40.90 55.73
C LEU A 538 3.47 -41.67 56.57
N ASP A 539 2.58 -40.94 57.24
CA ASP A 539 1.42 -41.45 57.99
C ASP A 539 0.38 -42.16 57.11
N GLN A 540 0.34 -41.86 55.81
CA GLN A 540 -0.67 -42.43 54.90
C GLN A 540 -0.26 -43.76 54.24
N ILE A 541 0.99 -44.22 54.42
CA ILE A 541 1.48 -45.46 53.81
C ILE A 541 1.26 -46.64 54.78
N GLN A 542 0.17 -47.40 54.60
CA GLN A 542 -0.09 -48.63 55.36
C GLN A 542 0.83 -49.79 54.92
N LYS A 543 1.41 -50.51 55.89
CA LYS A 543 2.11 -51.80 55.67
C LYS A 543 1.46 -52.91 56.50
N CYS A 544 0.94 -53.96 55.87
CA CYS A 544 0.75 -55.29 56.47
C CYS A 544 0.67 -56.37 55.36
N PRO A 545 1.68 -57.25 55.20
CA PRO A 545 1.53 -58.49 54.44
C PRO A 545 1.06 -59.65 55.35
N ASN A 546 -0.02 -60.34 54.95
CA ASN A 546 -0.61 -61.48 55.68
C ASN A 546 0.35 -62.70 55.77
N ASN A 547 0.26 -63.46 56.87
CA ASN A 547 1.15 -64.57 57.24
C ASN A 547 0.91 -65.86 56.41
N ALA A 548 1.99 -66.51 55.98
CA ALA A 548 1.93 -67.72 55.14
C ALA A 548 1.50 -68.99 55.91
N LYS A 549 1.68 -69.02 57.23
CA LYS A 549 1.27 -70.17 58.08
C LYS A 549 -0.25 -70.31 58.13
N ASP A 550 -0.95 -69.20 58.34
CA ASP A 550 -2.41 -69.17 58.44
C ASP A 550 -3.05 -69.72 57.15
N LEU A 551 -2.46 -69.39 55.99
CA LEU A 551 -2.90 -69.91 54.69
C LEU A 551 -2.68 -71.43 54.55
N PHE A 552 -1.60 -71.99 55.10
CA PHE A 552 -1.31 -73.43 55.03
C PHE A 552 -2.25 -74.25 55.92
N GLU A 553 -2.55 -73.76 57.13
CA GLU A 553 -3.53 -74.38 58.04
C GLU A 553 -4.95 -74.28 57.49
N GLU A 554 -5.31 -73.17 56.85
CA GLU A 554 -6.58 -73.02 56.15
C GLU A 554 -6.74 -74.05 55.02
N LEU A 555 -5.67 -74.35 54.28
CA LEU A 555 -5.71 -75.36 53.22
C LEU A 555 -5.78 -76.79 53.78
N ARG A 556 -5.04 -77.07 54.87
CA ARG A 556 -5.09 -78.38 55.53
C ARG A 556 -6.47 -78.65 56.12
N SER A 557 -7.07 -77.67 56.78
CA SER A 557 -8.43 -77.77 57.33
C SER A 557 -9.49 -77.96 56.24
N LYS A 558 -9.44 -77.17 55.16
CA LYS A 558 -10.34 -77.31 54.00
C LYS A 558 -10.23 -78.65 53.27
N LEU A 559 -9.07 -79.31 53.30
CA LEU A 559 -8.89 -80.62 52.68
C LEU A 559 -9.33 -81.79 53.60
N SER A 560 -9.22 -81.61 54.91
CA SER A 560 -9.62 -82.61 55.92
C SER A 560 -11.14 -82.74 56.07
N SER A 561 -11.90 -81.72 55.66
CA SER A 561 -13.36 -81.66 55.78
C SER A 561 -14.14 -82.43 54.71
N ASN A 562 -13.48 -83.23 53.85
CA ASN A 562 -14.08 -84.20 52.93
C ASN A 562 -15.32 -83.73 52.10
N ASP A 563 -15.40 -82.43 51.80
CA ASP A 563 -16.36 -81.85 50.85
C ASP A 563 -15.84 -82.06 49.42
N GLU A 564 -16.22 -83.17 48.79
CA GLU A 564 -15.85 -83.53 47.40
C GLU A 564 -16.64 -82.76 46.31
N GLN A 565 -17.47 -81.78 46.67
CA GLN A 565 -18.24 -81.00 45.69
C GLN A 565 -17.71 -79.58 45.55
N ALA A 566 -16.75 -79.42 44.60
CA ALA A 566 -16.30 -78.19 43.93
C ALA A 566 -14.77 -77.99 43.90
N ARG A 567 -14.01 -79.03 43.53
CA ARG A 567 -12.60 -78.83 43.11
C ARG A 567 -12.55 -78.33 41.66
N SER A 568 -12.89 -77.05 41.45
CA SER A 568 -12.55 -76.39 40.18
C SER A 568 -11.02 -76.27 40.10
N ARG A 569 -10.40 -76.91 39.10
CA ARG A 569 -8.95 -76.80 38.84
C ARG A 569 -8.62 -75.40 38.31
N ASP A 570 -8.64 -74.38 39.18
CA ASP A 570 -8.23 -73.02 38.83
C ASP A 570 -6.72 -72.87 39.06
N ILE A 571 -5.96 -73.13 38.00
CA ILE A 571 -4.50 -73.20 38.02
C ILE A 571 -3.87 -71.90 38.56
N ILE A 572 -4.49 -70.72 38.34
CA ILE A 572 -3.94 -69.44 38.80
C ILE A 572 -4.05 -69.30 40.33
N LYS A 573 -5.18 -69.72 40.90
CA LYS A 573 -5.35 -69.72 42.36
C LYS A 573 -4.41 -70.73 43.00
N ASP A 574 -4.27 -71.91 42.39
CA ASP A 574 -3.32 -72.89 42.86
C ASP A 574 -1.89 -72.33 42.82
N TRP A 575 -1.54 -71.62 41.74
CA TRP A 575 -0.23 -71.00 41.57
C TRP A 575 0.04 -69.83 42.52
N GLN A 576 -0.94 -68.96 42.77
CA GLN A 576 -0.84 -67.87 43.76
C GLN A 576 -0.67 -68.44 45.17
N THR A 577 -1.39 -69.52 45.48
CA THR A 577 -1.33 -70.22 46.76
C THR A 577 0.03 -70.89 46.94
N LEU A 578 0.50 -71.65 45.95
CA LEU A 578 1.83 -72.24 45.95
C LEU A 578 2.94 -71.18 46.03
N ARG A 579 2.82 -70.02 45.35
CA ARG A 579 3.79 -68.90 45.48
C ARG A 579 3.84 -68.35 46.90
N ARG A 580 2.70 -68.24 47.58
CA ARG A 580 2.63 -67.77 48.97
C ARG A 580 3.17 -68.80 49.96
N LEU A 581 2.95 -70.09 49.72
CA LEU A 581 3.43 -71.18 50.56
C LEU A 581 4.90 -71.57 50.31
N ARG A 582 5.42 -71.26 49.12
CA ARG A 582 6.78 -71.59 48.67
C ARG A 582 7.88 -71.28 49.68
N PRO A 583 7.89 -70.12 50.38
CA PRO A 583 8.98 -69.80 51.29
C PRO A 583 9.11 -70.78 52.47
N GLN A 584 8.01 -71.45 52.88
CA GLN A 584 7.98 -72.27 54.10
C GLN A 584 7.74 -73.77 53.82
N TYR A 585 7.05 -74.16 52.75
CA TYR A 585 6.57 -75.55 52.55
C TYR A 585 7.05 -76.20 51.24
N LEU A 586 8.16 -75.72 50.66
CA LEU A 586 8.66 -76.16 49.35
C LEU A 586 8.88 -77.69 49.22
N PHE A 587 9.35 -78.36 50.27
CA PHE A 587 9.68 -79.79 50.20
C PHE A 587 8.45 -80.72 50.10
N GLU A 588 7.28 -80.27 50.57
CA GLU A 588 6.03 -81.03 50.48
C GLU A 588 5.49 -81.08 49.04
N PHE A 589 5.99 -80.21 48.14
CA PHE A 589 5.50 -80.08 46.77
C PHE A 589 5.87 -81.28 45.89
N LYS A 590 6.82 -82.13 46.30
CA LYS A 590 7.15 -83.36 45.56
C LYS A 590 5.94 -84.30 45.41
N LYS A 591 4.96 -84.19 46.29
CA LYS A 591 3.74 -84.99 46.28
C LYS A 591 2.64 -84.43 45.34
N VAL A 592 2.87 -83.25 44.77
CA VAL A 592 1.95 -82.58 43.83
C VAL A 592 2.36 -82.91 42.40
N ASP A 593 1.43 -83.47 41.62
CA ASP A 593 1.56 -83.68 40.17
C ASP A 593 0.46 -82.90 39.43
N GLU A 594 0.61 -82.68 38.12
CA GLU A 594 -0.33 -81.87 37.31
C GLU A 594 -1.77 -82.42 37.32
N GLU A 595 -1.93 -83.73 37.56
CA GLU A 595 -3.23 -84.38 37.66
C GLU A 595 -3.85 -84.30 39.08
N THR A 596 -3.03 -84.24 40.14
CA THR A 596 -3.48 -84.25 41.55
C THR A 596 -3.52 -82.85 42.20
N GLY A 597 -2.78 -81.85 41.67
CA GLY A 597 -2.84 -80.45 42.10
C GLY A 597 -2.51 -80.21 43.58
N ILE A 598 -2.98 -79.10 44.18
CA ILE A 598 -2.73 -78.75 45.60
C ILE A 598 -3.13 -79.86 46.58
N SER A 599 -4.11 -80.70 46.22
CA SER A 599 -4.51 -81.84 47.05
C SER A 599 -3.44 -82.93 47.16
N GLY A 600 -2.49 -82.97 46.22
CA GLY A 600 -1.30 -83.83 46.30
C GLY A 600 -0.35 -83.46 47.43
N LEU A 601 -0.39 -82.24 47.99
CA LEU A 601 0.41 -81.89 49.17
C LEU A 601 0.12 -82.80 50.37
N PHE A 602 -1.07 -83.42 50.42
CA PHE A 602 -1.56 -84.16 51.59
C PHE A 602 -1.95 -85.63 51.33
N ASN A 603 -1.95 -86.13 50.09
CA ASN A 603 -2.38 -87.50 49.72
C ASN A 603 -1.29 -88.28 48.92
N GLU A 604 -1.08 -89.59 49.18
CA GLU A 604 -0.13 -90.46 48.42
C GLU A 604 -0.87 -91.46 47.49
N PRO A 605 -0.85 -91.30 46.15
CA PRO A 605 -1.24 -92.35 45.21
C PRO A 605 -0.02 -92.99 44.47
N PRO A 606 -0.14 -94.23 43.95
CA PRO A 606 0.99 -95.04 43.52
C PRO A 606 1.58 -94.53 42.19
N ILE A 607 2.71 -93.81 42.28
CA ILE A 607 3.45 -93.19 41.18
C ILE A 607 3.80 -94.18 40.03
N ILE A 608 3.81 -95.49 40.30
CA ILE A 608 4.26 -96.54 39.38
C ILE A 608 3.26 -96.78 38.22
N ASP A 609 1.95 -96.62 38.44
CA ASP A 609 0.92 -96.89 37.41
C ASP A 609 0.79 -95.75 36.37
N ASN A 610 1.12 -94.51 36.73
CA ASN A 610 1.10 -93.39 35.78
C ASN A 610 2.33 -93.37 34.86
N ILE A 611 3.47 -93.92 35.32
CA ILE A 611 4.66 -94.07 34.48
C ILE A 611 4.47 -95.17 33.43
N SER A 612 3.77 -96.26 33.75
CA SER A 612 3.50 -97.36 32.79
C SER A 612 2.55 -96.93 31.66
N LYS A 613 1.51 -96.14 31.97
CA LYS A 613 0.58 -95.55 30.98
C LYS A 613 1.27 -94.58 30.02
N LYS A 614 2.18 -93.71 30.51
CA LYS A 614 2.98 -92.83 29.65
C LYS A 614 3.86 -93.61 28.68
N ARG A 615 4.42 -94.77 29.09
CA ARG A 615 5.26 -95.60 28.22
C ARG A 615 4.48 -96.29 27.08
N GLN A 616 3.26 -96.75 27.33
CA GLN A 616 2.39 -97.31 26.28
C GLN A 616 1.98 -96.25 25.24
N ALA A 617 1.67 -95.02 25.67
CA ALA A 617 1.33 -93.92 24.76
C ALA A 617 2.48 -93.50 23.84
N ILE A 618 3.74 -93.63 24.30
CA ILE A 618 4.93 -93.32 23.48
C ILE A 618 5.12 -94.36 22.36
N ASN A 619 4.92 -95.65 22.64
CA ASN A 619 5.06 -96.69 21.64
C ASN A 619 4.00 -96.61 20.54
N SER A 620 2.75 -96.27 20.87
CA SER A 620 1.69 -96.09 19.87
C SER A 620 1.90 -94.85 18.99
N MET A 621 2.49 -93.78 19.52
CA MET A 621 2.93 -92.63 18.72
C MET A 621 4.04 -92.99 17.73
N LEU A 622 4.99 -93.83 18.14
CA LEU A 622 6.11 -94.28 17.29
C LEU A 622 5.65 -95.13 16.11
N GLU A 623 4.64 -95.99 16.29
CA GLU A 623 4.04 -96.74 15.18
C GLU A 623 3.31 -95.82 14.19
N ARG A 624 2.54 -94.84 14.69
CA ARG A 624 1.82 -93.86 13.87
C ARG A 624 2.76 -92.93 13.07
N LEU A 625 3.96 -92.64 13.58
CA LEU A 625 4.98 -91.85 12.88
C LEU A 625 5.72 -92.63 11.77
N LYS A 626 5.82 -93.97 11.88
CA LYS A 626 6.50 -94.81 10.86
C LYS A 626 5.62 -95.14 9.65
N GLU A 627 4.30 -95.11 9.79
CA GLU A 627 3.33 -95.44 8.74
C GLU A 627 3.50 -94.63 7.42
N PRO A 628 3.68 -93.29 7.43
CA PRO A 628 3.90 -92.52 6.20
C PRO A 628 5.27 -92.80 5.54
N HIS A 629 6.29 -93.17 6.32
CA HIS A 629 7.59 -93.59 5.79
C HIS A 629 7.48 -94.95 5.07
N LEU A 630 6.73 -95.92 5.63
CA LEU A 630 6.46 -97.21 4.98
C LEU A 630 5.69 -97.04 3.67
N ARG A 631 4.68 -96.15 3.62
CA ARG A 631 3.94 -95.84 2.37
C ARG A 631 4.84 -95.22 1.29
N LYS A 632 5.75 -94.31 1.66
CA LYS A 632 6.75 -93.74 0.72
C LYS A 632 7.75 -94.79 0.24
N LEU A 633 8.10 -95.76 1.08
CA LEU A 633 9.02 -96.86 0.76
C LEU A 633 8.38 -97.89 -0.20
N GLU A 634 7.09 -98.20 -0.05
CA GLU A 634 6.34 -98.99 -1.03
C GLU A 634 6.19 -98.29 -2.39
N ALA A 635 5.91 -96.97 -2.39
CA ALA A 635 5.86 -96.17 -3.60
C ALA A 635 7.22 -96.15 -4.34
N ALA A 636 8.33 -96.02 -3.60
CA ALA A 636 9.69 -96.08 -4.15
C ALA A 636 10.07 -97.49 -4.68
N ARG A 637 9.61 -98.57 -4.02
CA ARG A 637 9.79 -99.95 -4.52
C ARG A 637 9.03 -100.20 -5.82
N LYS A 638 7.80 -99.70 -5.96
CA LYS A 638 7.03 -99.77 -7.21
C LYS A 638 7.73 -99.00 -8.35
N PHE A 639 8.20 -97.78 -8.08
CA PHE A 639 8.94 -96.96 -9.05
C PHE A 639 10.26 -97.62 -9.50
N ASN A 640 11.03 -98.23 -8.60
CA ASN A 640 12.25 -98.94 -8.97
C ASN A 640 11.99 -100.24 -9.75
N ALA A 641 10.91 -100.98 -9.45
CA ALA A 641 10.52 -102.15 -10.24
C ALA A 641 10.12 -101.76 -11.67
N GLU A 642 9.41 -100.64 -11.84
CA GLU A 642 9.01 -100.08 -13.13
C GLU A 642 10.21 -99.57 -13.93
N ARG A 643 11.18 -98.93 -13.24
CA ARG A 643 12.46 -98.50 -13.81
C ARG A 643 13.35 -99.68 -14.22
N LEU A 644 13.41 -100.76 -13.44
CA LEU A 644 14.13 -102.00 -13.81
C LEU A 644 13.48 -102.74 -14.97
N LYS A 645 12.15 -102.69 -15.10
CA LYS A 645 11.43 -103.24 -16.26
C LYS A 645 11.76 -102.46 -17.55
N ARG A 646 11.73 -101.12 -17.48
CA ARG A 646 12.22 -100.24 -18.57
C ARG A 646 13.71 -100.44 -18.88
N LYS A 647 14.55 -100.67 -17.86
CA LYS A 647 15.98 -100.93 -18.06
C LYS A 647 16.24 -102.30 -18.70
N ARG A 648 15.45 -103.34 -18.40
CA ARG A 648 15.51 -104.63 -19.10
C ARG A 648 15.01 -104.57 -20.55
N GLU A 649 14.02 -103.71 -20.84
CA GLU A 649 13.58 -103.42 -22.21
C GLU A 649 14.67 -102.66 -23.00
N GLN A 650 15.38 -101.73 -22.37
CA GLN A 650 16.50 -100.98 -22.98
C GLN A 650 17.83 -101.76 -23.04
N GLU A 651 18.08 -102.69 -22.12
CA GLU A 651 19.23 -103.62 -22.17
C GLU A 651 19.05 -104.71 -23.25
N ALA A 652 17.81 -105.05 -23.64
CA ALA A 652 17.54 -105.88 -24.82
C ALA A 652 17.79 -105.15 -26.16
N GLU A 653 17.73 -103.81 -26.18
CA GLU A 653 18.03 -103.00 -27.36
C GLU A 653 19.53 -102.62 -27.46
N HIS A 654 20.26 -102.61 -26.33
CA HIS A 654 21.68 -102.21 -26.26
C HIS A 654 22.70 -103.38 -26.23
N GLU A 655 22.25 -104.63 -26.34
CA GLU A 655 23.12 -105.82 -26.46
C GLU A 655 23.76 -106.01 -27.87
N ASN A 656 23.58 -105.06 -28.80
CA ASN A 656 24.10 -105.16 -30.17
C ASN A 656 25.31 -104.27 -30.54
N VAL A 657 25.88 -103.43 -29.66
CA VAL A 657 27.09 -102.64 -30.03
C VAL A 657 28.10 -102.50 -28.87
N THR A 658 28.88 -103.57 -28.72
CA THR A 658 30.31 -103.70 -28.36
C THR A 658 31.21 -102.44 -28.42
N VAL A 659 32.39 -102.26 -27.78
CA VAL A 659 33.28 -102.95 -26.81
C VAL A 659 34.58 -102.07 -26.68
N LYS A 660 35.33 -102.21 -25.56
CA LYS A 660 36.83 -102.15 -25.37
C LYS A 660 37.52 -100.98 -24.61
N GLN A 661 37.93 -101.32 -23.37
CA GLN A 661 39.27 -101.28 -22.70
C GLN A 661 39.99 -99.93 -22.44
N ARG A 662 40.45 -99.47 -21.25
CA ARG A 662 41.13 -99.99 -20.00
C ARG A 662 42.67 -100.13 -20.02
N LYS A 663 43.37 -99.42 -19.08
CA LYS A 663 44.47 -99.78 -18.12
C LYS A 663 45.42 -98.55 -17.86
N LEU A 664 45.67 -98.01 -16.64
CA LEU A 664 46.46 -98.46 -15.43
C LEU A 664 47.98 -98.61 -15.74
N ASP A 665 49.02 -98.16 -14.99
CA ASP A 665 49.20 -97.80 -13.56
C ASP A 665 50.59 -97.13 -13.25
N GLU A 666 50.76 -96.59 -12.02
CA GLU A 666 51.94 -96.47 -11.10
C GLU A 666 53.24 -95.63 -11.37
N SER A 667 53.64 -94.77 -10.40
CA SER A 667 54.85 -94.90 -9.50
C SER A 667 55.45 -93.58 -8.94
N GLU A 668 55.73 -93.57 -7.62
CA GLU A 668 56.84 -92.89 -6.86
C GLU A 668 56.92 -91.35 -6.70
N LEU A 669 57.51 -90.71 -5.68
CA LEU A 669 57.87 -90.89 -4.24
C LEU A 669 58.71 -89.63 -3.86
N GLY A 670 58.64 -89.07 -2.65
CA GLY A 670 59.77 -88.25 -2.11
C GLY A 670 59.51 -87.10 -1.12
N GLN A 671 59.81 -87.38 0.18
CA GLN A 671 60.48 -86.57 1.23
C GLN A 671 59.81 -85.27 1.77
N THR A 672 59.29 -85.19 3.02
CA THR A 672 59.88 -85.14 4.40
C THR A 672 60.55 -83.81 4.84
N ASP A 673 59.80 -82.98 5.59
CA ASP A 673 59.98 -82.55 7.02
C ASP A 673 61.29 -81.88 7.54
N PRO A 674 61.33 -81.19 8.73
CA PRO A 674 60.25 -80.77 9.68
C PRO A 674 60.44 -79.42 10.48
N THR A 675 59.43 -79.07 11.33
CA THR A 675 59.36 -78.33 12.65
C THR A 675 60.13 -76.99 12.89
N GLN A 676 59.67 -75.98 13.67
CA GLN A 676 58.92 -75.96 14.96
C GLN A 676 58.43 -74.53 15.32
N GLU A 677 57.30 -74.45 16.07
CA GLU A 677 56.82 -73.48 17.09
C GLU A 677 57.21 -71.97 17.05
N GLU A 678 56.20 -71.06 17.08
CA GLU A 678 55.83 -70.19 18.23
C GLU A 678 54.78 -69.11 17.86
N THR A 679 54.23 -68.55 18.92
CA THR A 679 52.99 -67.80 19.15
C THR A 679 52.90 -66.34 18.65
N GLU A 680 51.66 -65.82 18.69
CA GLU A 680 51.21 -64.43 18.92
C GLU A 680 51.03 -63.42 17.75
N ASN A 681 49.73 -63.09 17.54
CA ASN A 681 49.11 -61.78 17.31
C ASN A 681 49.87 -60.69 16.51
N SER A 682 49.27 -60.21 15.41
CA SER A 682 48.64 -58.87 15.32
C SER A 682 48.20 -58.47 13.89
N ARG A 683 46.96 -57.99 13.79
CA ARG A 683 46.39 -56.93 12.90
C ARG A 683 46.53 -56.97 11.35
N LYS A 684 45.33 -56.93 10.74
CA LYS A 684 44.88 -56.20 9.51
C LYS A 684 45.50 -56.68 8.18
N SER A 685 44.80 -56.90 7.06
CA SER A 685 43.49 -56.44 6.56
C SER A 685 43.12 -57.26 5.30
N VAL A 686 41.80 -57.39 5.02
CA VAL A 686 41.15 -57.42 3.68
C VAL A 686 41.56 -58.57 2.74
N GLU A 687 40.81 -59.68 2.72
CA GLU A 687 39.64 -59.94 1.83
C GLU A 687 40.03 -60.32 0.39
N GLN A 688 39.92 -61.61 0.06
CA GLN A 688 39.17 -62.09 -1.11
C GLN A 688 38.85 -63.59 -1.01
N THR A 689 37.56 -63.86 -1.24
CA THR A 689 36.71 -65.08 -1.37
C THR A 689 37.25 -66.18 -2.30
N PRO A 690 36.60 -67.36 -2.49
CA PRO A 690 35.26 -67.89 -2.09
C PRO A 690 35.40 -69.24 -1.32
N GLU A 691 34.41 -70.05 -0.91
CA GLU A 691 33.19 -70.61 -1.49
C GLU A 691 32.60 -71.51 -0.36
N LEU A 692 31.29 -71.61 -0.14
CA LEU A 692 30.49 -72.75 -0.58
C LEU A 692 29.00 -72.55 -0.23
N GLN A 693 28.17 -72.88 -1.24
CA GLN A 693 26.87 -73.57 -1.19
C GLN A 693 25.67 -72.78 -0.70
N ASP A 694 24.82 -72.34 -1.65
CA ASP A 694 23.71 -73.10 -2.30
C ASP A 694 22.47 -73.06 -1.39
N ASP A 695 21.26 -72.75 -1.81
CA ASP A 695 20.63 -72.37 -3.07
C ASP A 695 19.24 -71.83 -2.61
N GLN A 696 18.72 -70.68 -3.07
CA GLN A 696 18.01 -70.52 -4.34
C GLN A 696 16.90 -71.58 -4.54
N ALA A 697 15.66 -71.30 -4.93
CA ALA A 697 14.96 -70.19 -5.54
C ALA A 697 13.44 -70.51 -5.42
N HIS A 698 12.42 -69.82 -5.93
CA HIS A 698 12.26 -69.01 -7.14
C HIS A 698 10.77 -68.54 -7.18
N LEU A 699 10.55 -67.32 -7.73
CA LEU A 699 9.51 -66.95 -8.73
C LEU A 699 8.04 -66.90 -8.26
N ASN A 700 7.15 -66.06 -8.80
CA ASN A 700 7.21 -65.17 -9.96
C ASN A 700 6.05 -64.16 -9.95
N ASP A 701 6.17 -63.16 -10.84
CA ASP A 701 5.12 -62.49 -11.63
C ASP A 701 3.92 -61.87 -10.88
N GLY A 702 3.55 -60.60 -11.07
CA GLY A 702 3.53 -59.80 -12.29
C GLY A 702 2.07 -59.48 -12.64
N GLN A 703 1.69 -58.20 -12.74
CA GLN A 703 0.71 -57.67 -13.71
C GLN A 703 0.36 -56.19 -13.46
N ILE A 704 0.43 -55.45 -14.57
CA ILE A 704 -0.21 -54.15 -14.85
C ILE A 704 -1.71 -54.38 -15.10
N PRO A 705 -2.59 -53.41 -14.80
CA PRO A 705 -3.36 -52.71 -15.87
C PRO A 705 -3.28 -51.16 -15.69
N LYS A 706 -3.15 -50.32 -16.74
CA LYS A 706 -4.19 -49.85 -17.71
C LYS A 706 -5.38 -49.20 -17.00
N ASP A 707 -5.99 -48.07 -17.36
CA ASP A 707 -6.01 -47.10 -18.47
C ASP A 707 -6.45 -45.76 -17.80
N GLY A 708 -6.21 -44.56 -18.33
CA GLY A 708 -7.02 -43.95 -19.39
C GLY A 708 -7.92 -42.81 -18.86
N ASN A 709 -7.61 -41.60 -19.31
CA ASN A 709 -8.46 -40.48 -19.73
C ASN A 709 -9.69 -39.95 -18.96
N GLU A 710 -9.83 -38.63 -19.11
CA GLU A 710 -11.07 -37.82 -19.22
C GLU A 710 -11.79 -37.43 -17.92
N GLN A 711 -11.73 -36.14 -17.55
CA GLN A 711 -12.68 -35.08 -17.91
C GLN A 711 -14.07 -35.25 -17.30
N THR A 712 -14.42 -34.31 -16.42
CA THR A 712 -15.71 -33.61 -16.21
C THR A 712 -15.77 -33.22 -14.72
N ASP A 713 -15.56 -31.96 -14.34
CA ASP A 713 -16.43 -30.79 -14.52
C ASP A 713 -17.72 -30.87 -13.67
N VAL A 714 -18.00 -29.73 -12.99
CA VAL A 714 -19.31 -29.28 -12.45
C VAL A 714 -19.66 -29.57 -10.96
N LYS A 715 -19.57 -28.46 -10.17
CA LYS A 715 -20.48 -27.93 -9.11
C LYS A 715 -20.70 -28.77 -7.84
N GLU A 716 -21.01 -28.25 -6.66
CA GLU A 716 -21.44 -26.97 -6.04
C GLU A 716 -21.17 -27.23 -4.54
N GLY A 717 -20.60 -26.37 -3.71
CA GLY A 717 -21.21 -25.16 -3.17
C GLY A 717 -21.03 -25.12 -1.64
N SER A 718 -20.88 -23.90 -1.09
CA SER A 718 -21.06 -23.48 0.33
C SER A 718 -20.14 -24.10 1.40
N ASP A 719 -19.62 -23.41 2.43
CA ASP A 719 -19.80 -22.05 2.93
C ASP A 719 -18.73 -21.76 4.01
N VAL A 720 -18.33 -20.48 4.10
CA VAL A 720 -18.07 -19.67 5.32
C VAL A 720 -16.99 -20.10 6.34
N ALA A 721 -15.95 -19.25 6.49
CA ALA A 721 -15.55 -18.51 7.71
C ALA A 721 -14.06 -18.08 7.61
N LYS A 722 -13.74 -16.84 7.24
CA LYS A 722 -13.36 -15.72 8.13
C LYS A 722 -12.49 -16.10 9.35
N LEU A 723 -11.23 -15.67 9.33
CA LEU A 723 -10.48 -15.28 10.53
C LEU A 723 -9.54 -14.13 10.21
N SER A 724 -9.76 -13.05 10.96
CA SER A 724 -9.06 -11.77 10.98
C SER A 724 -8.00 -11.75 12.10
N ASP A 725 -7.31 -10.61 12.18
CA ASP A 725 -6.44 -10.10 13.26
C ASP A 725 -4.96 -10.49 13.14
N LYS A 726 -3.98 -9.57 13.21
CA LYS A 726 -3.90 -8.36 14.06
C LYS A 726 -2.77 -7.41 13.57
N PRO A 727 -2.83 -6.09 13.88
CA PRO A 727 -1.78 -5.11 13.59
C PRO A 727 -0.80 -4.93 14.76
N SER A 728 0.41 -4.45 14.44
CA SER A 728 1.45 -4.07 15.41
C SER A 728 1.79 -2.58 15.27
N SER A 729 1.41 -1.79 16.27
CA SER A 729 1.93 -0.46 16.56
C SER A 729 3.24 -0.55 17.35
N VAL A 730 4.24 0.26 17.02
CA VAL A 730 5.39 0.55 17.90
C VAL A 730 5.42 2.04 18.19
N THR A 731 5.31 2.35 19.48
CA THR A 731 5.38 3.63 20.15
C THR A 731 6.80 4.15 20.31
N GLU A 732 6.91 5.48 20.28
CA GLU A 732 8.05 6.31 20.67
C GLU A 732 8.43 6.16 22.15
N SER A 733 9.72 6.36 22.43
CA SER A 733 10.28 6.49 23.79
C SER A 733 10.45 7.97 24.16
N PRO A 734 10.23 8.36 25.43
CA PRO A 734 10.49 9.72 25.91
C PRO A 734 11.95 9.92 26.34
N LYS A 735 12.43 11.16 26.15
CA LYS A 735 13.71 11.67 26.66
C LYS A 735 13.66 11.86 28.18
N GLU A 736 14.66 11.32 28.86
CA GLU A 736 15.03 11.72 30.23
C GLU A 736 15.82 13.03 30.20
N GLN A 737 15.40 13.97 31.05
CA GLN A 737 16.21 15.09 31.53
C GLN A 737 16.89 14.63 32.82
N SER A 738 18.19 14.82 32.92
CA SER A 738 18.94 14.85 34.18
C SER A 738 19.51 16.24 34.38
N THR A 739 19.47 16.67 35.64
CA THR A 739 20.06 17.85 36.28
C THR A 739 21.38 18.35 35.72
#